data_AF-A0A3Q8X418-F1
#
_entry.id   AF-A0A3Q8X418-F1
#
_cell.length_a   1.000
_cell.length_b   1.000
_cell.length_c   1.000
_cell.angle_alpha   90.00
_cell.angle_beta   90.00
_cell.angle_gamma   90.00
#
_symmetry.space_group_name_H-M   'P 1'
#
loop_
_entity.id
_entity.type
_entity.pdbx_description
1 polymer ?
#
loop_
_entity_poly.entity_id
_entity_poly.type
_entity_poly.pdbx_seq_one_letter_code
_entity_poly.pdbx_strand_id
1 'polypeptide(L)'
;MTRFWRDCKGAVTVFVTLLLIPAVLISGTAVDLARIYTVRSVVQDANQLAANSVLAGYDAMLQDIYGLYGFMKVDPAFGDMVDEYIRVAVLGEGSNAKTEAKGGGTFQPFQLFYGSKDMTSEVRVPQNKNLNNPEVLRRQIEEYAKFRAPVIIAERISTILDSFKKVKEDAEIIKDKMDIDDRIEEIEKQYQAIYNKINEINAGSSMGSSAIASINTYLGRIQEQISLLLNTRDDWMNANKEPEKAADLEAKYDDIMSNIKSLVNGGTVKDGWMNGNFNASEEWESGYWTGSHRSDGIKEAIGDQTKALEEFKKKFDELVSLCSDADTKKQELSQKVSDLETKLKSGRGSSELKAGLTTPPKDKNGKTLKDSKGQNMPSTIDRYKKLLAYSLKPMAVEMKKVDGTYIDSIIATLSKIQFGKVSNNIIGDPHIQLDKLTQLSSDSRFSISFYENSIDDKHAPGDYLYQLAQVTNYTYSAPNGFKRFEDISTSNAKFYKLLNEMFSSTGGNNTAKKKAKSAITTLMAKVQDLFQGYELNPEGAYKYNPKPNNNSADTSFVSDGDWGEEGVGKSKTKEALNSDIISNVGDMASNAANKILLLVYDTEMFSNYTTTSTLVNSSEGSREEPVKTMSGIPLGVDVNYYFQSEQEYLFHGNFNDAKANLASVAGMLFLVRFVFDYTAAFTITEVNTTVSEIEAAVAFTGPFAIVIGEAARVAIAMAEATIDVGRLRKGHAVALWKTNSNWQFKVSGLLKAVKDSAQDAAADLKDDSSKDDKPGLLYSDYLRLFLLMIDGDELADRTASLIALNLTNKKQQVGSAGNRAAREKKMAGLTLENMEKYQTDFQLTTTVDMRMLFLSMPFAQRGVKGVVPPKTKEIIVTDYRGY
;
A
#
# COMPACT_ATOMS: atom_id res chain seq x y z
N MET A 1 -72.04 -99.74 -3.48
CA MET A 1 -71.86 -98.42 -4.14
C MET A 1 -73.04 -97.44 -3.97
N THR A 2 -74.19 -97.83 -3.40
CA THR A 2 -75.38 -96.94 -3.25
C THR A 2 -75.48 -96.18 -1.92
N ARG A 3 -74.65 -96.50 -0.91
CA ARG A 3 -74.59 -95.75 0.36
C ARG A 3 -73.75 -94.47 0.29
N PHE A 4 -72.74 -94.43 -0.59
CA PHE A 4 -71.90 -93.24 -0.79
C PHE A 4 -72.64 -92.08 -1.48
N TRP A 5 -73.71 -92.38 -2.22
CA TRP A 5 -74.53 -91.39 -2.93
C TRP A 5 -75.68 -90.78 -2.09
N ARG A 6 -75.95 -91.31 -0.87
CA ARG A 6 -77.03 -90.81 0.00
C ARG A 6 -76.56 -89.79 1.06
N ASP A 7 -75.27 -89.76 1.36
CA ASP A 7 -74.66 -88.79 2.28
C ASP A 7 -74.20 -87.50 1.58
N CYS A 8 -74.44 -87.37 0.28
CA CYS A 8 -74.12 -86.16 -0.50
C CYS A 8 -75.25 -85.10 -0.54
N LYS A 9 -76.34 -85.26 0.22
CA LYS A 9 -77.36 -84.21 0.35
C LYS A 9 -76.81 -83.07 1.20
N GLY A 10 -76.35 -82.03 0.53
CA GLY A 10 -75.66 -80.89 1.14
C GLY A 10 -74.15 -80.91 0.90
N ALA A 11 -73.55 -81.98 0.38
CA ALA A 11 -72.12 -82.00 0.03
C ALA A 11 -71.80 -80.99 -1.07
N VAL A 12 -72.69 -80.83 -2.07
CA VAL A 12 -72.59 -79.77 -3.07
C VAL A 12 -72.70 -78.40 -2.41
N THR A 13 -73.63 -78.20 -1.48
CA THR A 13 -73.78 -76.93 -0.74
C THR A 13 -72.56 -76.63 0.12
N VAL A 14 -72.02 -77.59 0.87
CA VAL A 14 -70.82 -77.44 1.71
C VAL A 14 -69.58 -77.17 0.86
N PHE A 15 -69.41 -77.89 -0.25
CA PHE A 15 -68.31 -77.68 -1.19
C PHE A 15 -68.39 -76.34 -1.89
N VAL A 16 -69.57 -75.95 -2.39
CA VAL A 16 -69.83 -74.62 -2.95
C VAL A 16 -69.56 -73.56 -1.90
N THR A 17 -70.03 -73.71 -0.66
CA THR A 17 -69.79 -72.72 0.41
C THR A 17 -68.31 -72.63 0.79
N LEU A 18 -67.59 -73.77 0.84
CA LEU A 18 -66.14 -73.82 1.08
C LEU A 18 -65.32 -73.19 -0.06
N LEU A 19 -65.84 -73.16 -1.29
CA LEU A 19 -65.21 -72.46 -2.41
C LEU A 19 -65.61 -70.98 -2.48
N LEU A 20 -66.87 -70.66 -2.17
CA LEU A 20 -67.45 -69.33 -2.31
C LEU A 20 -66.98 -68.39 -1.20
N ILE A 21 -66.75 -68.90 0.03
CA ILE A 21 -66.20 -68.09 1.13
C ILE A 21 -64.79 -67.55 0.78
N PRO A 22 -63.78 -68.36 0.42
CA PRO A 22 -62.47 -67.86 0.00
C PRO A 22 -62.55 -66.98 -1.25
N ALA A 23 -63.40 -67.32 -2.22
CA ALA A 23 -63.58 -66.51 -3.43
C ALA A 23 -64.13 -65.11 -3.13
N VAL A 24 -65.10 -64.99 -2.23
CA VAL A 24 -65.67 -63.71 -1.80
C VAL A 24 -64.68 -62.92 -0.94
N LEU A 25 -63.91 -63.59 -0.07
CA LEU A 25 -62.85 -62.96 0.72
C LEU A 25 -61.73 -62.40 -0.17
N ILE A 26 -61.23 -63.19 -1.14
CA ILE A 26 -60.15 -62.77 -2.04
C ILE A 26 -60.63 -61.66 -2.99
N SER A 27 -61.81 -61.81 -3.61
CA SER A 27 -62.34 -60.77 -4.50
C SER A 27 -62.71 -59.48 -3.76
N GLY A 28 -63.32 -59.59 -2.58
CA GLY A 28 -63.64 -58.44 -1.73
C GLY A 28 -62.40 -57.69 -1.23
N THR A 29 -61.36 -58.42 -0.80
CA THR A 29 -60.07 -57.80 -0.42
C THR A 29 -59.31 -57.24 -1.63
N ALA A 30 -59.37 -57.89 -2.79
CA ALA A 30 -58.78 -57.38 -4.02
C ALA A 30 -59.45 -56.08 -4.47
N VAL A 31 -60.78 -55.95 -4.31
CA VAL A 31 -61.51 -54.70 -4.58
C VAL A 31 -61.08 -53.59 -3.63
N ASP A 32 -60.94 -53.88 -2.33
CA ASP A 32 -60.43 -52.88 -1.36
C ASP A 32 -58.98 -52.48 -1.68
N LEU A 33 -58.11 -53.42 -2.05
CA LEU A 33 -56.74 -53.13 -2.48
C LEU A 33 -56.70 -52.28 -3.76
N ALA A 34 -57.49 -52.62 -4.77
CA ALA A 34 -57.58 -51.85 -6.00
C ALA A 34 -58.02 -50.40 -5.71
N ARG A 35 -59.03 -50.22 -4.84
CA ARG A 35 -59.48 -48.89 -4.41
C ARG A 35 -58.37 -48.10 -3.72
N ILE A 36 -57.57 -48.72 -2.83
CA ILE A 36 -56.43 -48.05 -2.16
C ILE A 36 -55.45 -47.49 -3.20
N TYR A 37 -55.06 -48.29 -4.19
CA TYR A 37 -54.15 -47.82 -5.24
C TYR A 37 -54.78 -46.73 -6.11
N THR A 38 -56.05 -46.85 -6.47
CA THR A 38 -56.75 -45.83 -7.27
C THR A 38 -56.91 -44.53 -6.50
N VAL A 39 -57.29 -44.55 -5.21
CA VAL A 39 -57.37 -43.34 -4.39
C VAL A 39 -56.01 -42.69 -4.23
N ARG A 40 -54.96 -43.47 -4.00
CA ARG A 40 -53.61 -42.92 -3.93
C ARG A 40 -53.23 -42.18 -5.22
N SER A 41 -53.54 -42.77 -6.38
CA SER A 41 -53.31 -42.12 -7.69
C SER A 41 -54.14 -40.85 -7.86
N VAL A 42 -55.44 -40.88 -7.56
CA VAL A 42 -56.33 -39.71 -7.69
C VAL A 42 -55.93 -38.58 -6.74
N VAL A 43 -55.57 -38.90 -5.50
CA VAL A 43 -55.07 -37.92 -4.53
C VAL A 43 -53.72 -37.36 -4.97
N GLN A 44 -52.85 -38.19 -5.54
CA GLN A 44 -51.58 -37.72 -6.10
C GLN A 44 -51.83 -36.75 -7.26
N ASP A 45 -52.68 -37.10 -8.23
CA ASP A 45 -53.02 -36.22 -9.36
C ASP A 45 -53.65 -34.90 -8.89
N ALA A 46 -54.53 -34.96 -7.88
CA ALA A 46 -55.12 -33.79 -7.24
C ALA A 46 -54.07 -32.91 -6.56
N ASN A 47 -53.11 -33.51 -5.84
CA ASN A 47 -51.97 -32.79 -5.28
C ASN A 47 -51.14 -32.11 -6.37
N GLN A 48 -50.84 -32.81 -7.48
CA GLN A 48 -50.05 -32.22 -8.58
C GLN A 48 -50.78 -31.04 -9.22
N LEU A 49 -52.09 -31.17 -9.44
CA LEU A 49 -52.91 -30.12 -10.03
C LEU A 49 -52.98 -28.90 -9.11
N ALA A 50 -53.32 -29.10 -7.83
CA ALA A 50 -53.36 -28.03 -6.83
C ALA A 50 -51.99 -27.35 -6.70
N ALA A 51 -50.91 -28.13 -6.71
CA ALA A 51 -49.58 -27.59 -6.61
C ALA A 51 -49.15 -26.80 -7.87
N ASN A 52 -49.53 -27.24 -9.07
CA ASN A 52 -49.30 -26.48 -10.29
C ASN A 52 -50.11 -25.17 -10.31
N SER A 53 -51.34 -25.18 -9.79
CA SER A 53 -52.16 -23.96 -9.62
C SER A 53 -51.50 -22.96 -8.67
N VAL A 54 -50.90 -23.44 -7.58
CA VAL A 54 -50.11 -22.61 -6.66
C VAL A 54 -48.89 -22.01 -7.37
N LEU A 55 -48.13 -22.83 -8.11
CA LEU A 55 -46.96 -22.33 -8.85
C LEU A 55 -47.34 -21.35 -9.98
N ALA A 56 -48.56 -21.42 -10.50
CA ALA A 56 -49.08 -20.43 -11.44
C ALA A 56 -49.34 -19.06 -10.78
N GLY A 57 -49.49 -19.01 -9.45
CA GLY A 57 -49.67 -17.78 -8.67
C GLY A 57 -48.37 -17.03 -8.33
N TYR A 58 -47.36 -17.09 -9.19
CA TYR A 58 -46.10 -16.35 -8.99
C TYR A 58 -46.31 -14.82 -9.05
N ASP A 59 -45.38 -14.05 -8.47
CA ASP A 59 -45.39 -12.58 -8.61
C ASP A 59 -45.02 -12.20 -10.06
N ALA A 60 -46.02 -11.75 -10.81
CA ALA A 60 -45.85 -11.37 -12.21
C ALA A 60 -44.84 -10.25 -12.42
N MET A 61 -44.73 -9.30 -11.49
CA MET A 61 -43.78 -8.18 -11.63
C MET A 61 -42.34 -8.64 -11.44
N LEU A 62 -42.10 -9.54 -10.48
CA LEU A 62 -40.80 -10.18 -10.29
C LEU A 62 -40.37 -10.95 -11.55
N GLN A 63 -41.29 -11.70 -12.15
CA GLN A 63 -41.01 -12.50 -13.35
C GLN A 63 -40.85 -11.62 -14.60
N ASP A 64 -41.67 -10.59 -14.77
CA ASP A 64 -41.59 -9.68 -15.93
C ASP A 64 -40.31 -8.86 -15.93
N ILE A 65 -39.90 -8.35 -14.76
CA ILE A 65 -38.71 -7.47 -14.67
C ILE A 65 -37.43 -8.29 -14.60
N TYR A 66 -37.39 -9.32 -13.78
CA TYR A 66 -36.15 -10.04 -13.45
C TYR A 66 -36.11 -11.48 -13.96
N GLY A 67 -37.21 -12.02 -14.48
CA GLY A 67 -37.26 -13.40 -14.96
C GLY A 67 -37.24 -14.46 -13.85
N LEU A 68 -37.42 -14.04 -12.60
CA LEU A 68 -37.37 -14.92 -11.43
C LEU A 68 -38.76 -15.36 -11.01
N TYR A 69 -38.85 -16.56 -10.45
CA TYR A 69 -40.11 -17.14 -9.99
C TYR A 69 -40.14 -17.25 -8.47
N GLY A 70 -41.20 -16.73 -7.88
CA GLY A 70 -41.50 -16.88 -6.48
C GLY A 70 -42.96 -16.54 -6.23
N PHE A 71 -43.63 -17.35 -5.40
CA PHE A 71 -44.97 -17.03 -4.91
C PHE A 71 -44.84 -16.38 -3.53
N MET A 72 -45.64 -15.36 -3.27
CA MET A 72 -45.59 -14.66 -1.97
C MET A 72 -46.21 -15.54 -0.88
N LYS A 73 -45.49 -15.70 0.23
CA LYS A 73 -46.03 -16.28 1.47
C LYS A 73 -47.05 -15.33 2.08
N VAL A 74 -48.33 -15.58 1.86
CA VAL A 74 -49.42 -14.85 2.52
C VAL A 74 -50.42 -15.83 3.14
N ASP A 75 -50.34 -15.99 4.47
CA ASP A 75 -51.40 -16.26 5.47
C ASP A 75 -52.47 -17.37 5.17
N PRO A 76 -53.42 -17.72 6.07
CA PRO A 76 -54.31 -18.90 5.98
C PRO A 76 -55.00 -19.18 4.63
N ALA A 77 -55.19 -18.14 3.81
CA ALA A 77 -55.75 -18.23 2.46
C ALA A 77 -54.98 -19.17 1.53
N PHE A 78 -53.68 -19.38 1.75
CA PHE A 78 -52.86 -20.32 0.98
C PHE A 78 -53.25 -21.80 1.24
N GLY A 79 -53.48 -22.15 2.51
CA GLY A 79 -53.97 -23.48 2.87
C GLY A 79 -55.39 -23.69 2.33
N ASP A 80 -56.25 -22.68 2.48
CA ASP A 80 -57.64 -22.72 2.01
C ASP A 80 -57.74 -22.89 0.49
N MET A 81 -56.90 -22.20 -0.28
CA MET A 81 -56.84 -22.32 -1.74
C MET A 81 -56.38 -23.72 -2.18
N VAL A 82 -55.36 -24.27 -1.52
CA VAL A 82 -54.87 -25.62 -1.82
C VAL A 82 -55.91 -26.67 -1.46
N ASP A 83 -56.56 -26.53 -0.30
CA ASP A 83 -57.67 -27.38 0.12
C ASP A 83 -58.85 -27.31 -0.87
N GLU A 84 -59.15 -26.13 -1.40
CA GLU A 84 -60.18 -25.92 -2.41
C GLU A 84 -59.81 -26.61 -3.73
N TYR A 85 -58.60 -26.43 -4.24
CA TYR A 85 -58.17 -27.09 -5.47
C TYR A 85 -58.13 -28.61 -5.35
N ILE A 86 -57.65 -29.15 -4.23
CA ILE A 86 -57.65 -30.60 -3.98
C ILE A 86 -59.08 -31.11 -3.85
N ARG A 87 -59.96 -30.38 -3.16
CA ARG A 87 -61.37 -30.74 -3.05
C ARG A 87 -62.06 -30.76 -4.41
N VAL A 88 -61.86 -29.75 -5.24
CA VAL A 88 -62.42 -29.71 -6.60
C VAL A 88 -61.85 -30.82 -7.47
N ALA A 89 -60.54 -31.08 -7.40
CA ALA A 89 -59.90 -32.14 -8.17
C ALA A 89 -60.36 -33.56 -7.77
N VAL A 90 -60.65 -33.78 -6.48
CA VAL A 90 -61.08 -35.08 -5.95
C VAL A 90 -62.60 -35.28 -6.07
N LEU A 91 -63.41 -34.24 -5.87
CA LEU A 91 -64.87 -34.34 -5.75
C LEU A 91 -65.66 -33.72 -6.92
N GLY A 92 -65.01 -32.94 -7.78
CA GLY A 92 -65.63 -32.24 -8.91
C GLY A 92 -66.23 -30.88 -8.55
N GLU A 93 -66.36 -30.02 -9.55
CA GLU A 93 -66.89 -28.66 -9.42
C GLU A 93 -68.40 -28.70 -9.10
N GLY A 94 -68.82 -28.10 -7.98
CA GLY A 94 -70.22 -28.05 -7.54
C GLY A 94 -70.58 -28.82 -6.26
N SER A 95 -69.62 -29.46 -5.60
CA SER A 95 -69.84 -30.12 -4.30
C SER A 95 -69.88 -29.12 -3.14
N ASN A 96 -70.87 -28.23 -3.11
CA ASN A 96 -71.18 -27.48 -1.89
C ASN A 96 -71.70 -28.46 -0.84
N ALA A 97 -71.08 -28.47 0.34
CA ALA A 97 -71.37 -29.41 1.44
C ALA A 97 -72.77 -29.26 2.09
N LYS A 98 -73.77 -28.69 1.41
CA LYS A 98 -75.12 -28.46 1.95
C LYS A 98 -76.28 -28.68 0.99
N THR A 99 -76.09 -29.25 -0.20
CA THR A 99 -77.23 -29.55 -1.09
C THR A 99 -77.16 -30.97 -1.63
N GLU A 100 -78.13 -31.79 -1.21
CA GLU A 100 -78.52 -33.04 -1.87
C GLU A 100 -78.99 -32.73 -3.30
N ALA A 101 -78.09 -32.62 -4.26
CA ALA A 101 -78.45 -32.49 -5.66
C ALA A 101 -78.58 -33.87 -6.31
N LYS A 102 -79.83 -34.32 -6.45
CA LYS A 102 -80.23 -35.41 -7.34
C LYS A 102 -79.86 -35.06 -8.79
N GLY A 103 -78.95 -35.81 -9.40
CA GLY A 103 -78.65 -35.71 -10.83
C GLY A 103 -77.81 -36.88 -11.31
N GLY A 104 -78.42 -37.81 -12.04
CA GLY A 104 -77.77 -38.99 -12.60
C GLY A 104 -76.87 -38.63 -13.79
N GLY A 105 -75.60 -38.97 -13.69
CA GLY A 105 -74.61 -38.92 -14.76
C GLY A 105 -73.48 -39.89 -14.46
N THR A 106 -73.26 -40.83 -15.37
CA THR A 106 -72.29 -41.93 -15.32
C THR A 106 -70.85 -41.43 -15.11
N PHE A 107 -70.14 -42.04 -14.14
CA PHE A 107 -68.78 -41.77 -13.66
C PHE A 107 -68.60 -40.50 -12.80
N GLN A 108 -69.11 -40.55 -11.57
CA GLN A 108 -68.70 -39.63 -10.50
C GLN A 108 -67.63 -40.28 -9.58
N PRO A 109 -66.57 -39.56 -9.17
CA PRO A 109 -65.57 -39.98 -8.16
C PRO A 109 -66.16 -40.41 -6.80
N PHE A 110 -67.43 -40.08 -6.54
CA PHE A 110 -68.18 -40.39 -5.31
C PHE A 110 -68.23 -41.87 -4.92
N GLN A 111 -68.13 -42.82 -5.86
CA GLN A 111 -68.06 -44.25 -5.50
C GLN A 111 -66.70 -44.66 -4.93
N LEU A 112 -65.63 -43.96 -5.30
CA LEU A 112 -64.28 -44.26 -4.84
C LEU A 112 -64.08 -43.81 -3.39
N PHE A 113 -64.64 -42.66 -3.01
CA PHE A 113 -64.56 -42.06 -1.66
C PHE A 113 -65.84 -42.28 -0.83
N TYR A 114 -66.62 -43.30 -1.14
CA TYR A 114 -67.87 -43.58 -0.42
C TYR A 114 -67.61 -43.89 1.07
N GLY A 115 -68.15 -43.05 1.96
CA GLY A 115 -68.09 -43.23 3.41
C GLY A 115 -66.73 -43.00 4.06
N SER A 116 -65.74 -42.49 3.33
CA SER A 116 -64.54 -41.86 3.92
C SER A 116 -64.94 -40.54 4.57
N LYS A 117 -64.38 -40.27 5.75
CA LYS A 117 -64.55 -38.99 6.45
C LYS A 117 -63.23 -38.24 6.41
N ASP A 118 -63.31 -36.91 6.46
CA ASP A 118 -62.21 -36.00 6.73
C ASP A 118 -61.00 -36.17 5.78
N MET A 119 -60.97 -35.33 4.75
CA MET A 119 -59.76 -35.10 3.96
C MET A 119 -59.11 -33.84 4.50
N THR A 120 -57.85 -33.95 4.93
CA THR A 120 -57.05 -32.82 5.37
C THR A 120 -55.83 -32.70 4.49
N SER A 121 -55.48 -31.48 4.13
CA SER A 121 -54.23 -31.19 3.45
C SER A 121 -53.41 -30.23 4.28
N GLU A 122 -52.11 -30.47 4.31
CA GLU A 122 -51.12 -29.66 4.98
C GLU A 122 -50.11 -29.19 3.97
N VAL A 123 -49.92 -27.87 3.89
CA VAL A 123 -48.87 -27.27 3.08
C VAL A 123 -47.73 -26.81 3.96
N ARG A 124 -46.56 -27.40 3.74
CA ARG A 124 -45.33 -27.05 4.46
C ARG A 124 -44.36 -26.40 3.51
N VAL A 125 -43.99 -25.16 3.80
CA VAL A 125 -42.92 -24.47 3.09
C VAL A 125 -41.59 -24.77 3.78
N PRO A 126 -40.60 -25.37 3.10
CA PRO A 126 -39.29 -25.62 3.67
C PRO A 126 -38.62 -24.30 4.08
N GLN A 127 -37.96 -24.31 5.24
CA GLN A 127 -37.11 -23.18 5.64
C GLN A 127 -35.95 -23.03 4.63
N ASN A 128 -35.58 -21.79 4.33
CA ASN A 128 -34.49 -21.41 3.41
C ASN A 128 -34.71 -21.74 1.92
N LYS A 129 -35.95 -22.03 1.48
CA LYS A 129 -36.32 -22.18 0.05
C LYS A 129 -37.03 -20.96 -0.50
N ASN A 130 -36.39 -19.80 -0.33
CA ASN A 130 -36.88 -18.50 -0.75
C ASN A 130 -35.79 -17.72 -1.48
N LEU A 131 -36.18 -16.63 -2.14
CA LEU A 131 -35.26 -15.81 -2.94
C LEU A 131 -34.28 -14.95 -2.13
N ASN A 132 -34.38 -14.94 -0.79
CA ASN A 132 -33.35 -14.36 0.07
C ASN A 132 -32.18 -15.33 0.33
N ASN A 133 -32.32 -16.62 -0.04
CA ASN A 133 -31.20 -17.55 0.04
C ASN A 133 -30.32 -17.43 -1.23
N PRO A 134 -29.03 -17.09 -1.11
CA PRO A 134 -28.09 -16.96 -2.22
C PRO A 134 -28.08 -18.15 -3.17
N GLU A 135 -28.07 -19.37 -2.62
CA GLU A 135 -28.00 -20.59 -3.43
C GLU A 135 -29.25 -20.76 -4.32
N VAL A 136 -30.42 -20.43 -3.76
CA VAL A 136 -31.71 -20.54 -4.47
C VAL A 136 -31.81 -19.47 -5.55
N LEU A 137 -31.49 -18.22 -5.20
CA LEU A 137 -31.51 -17.11 -6.14
C LEU A 137 -30.52 -17.34 -7.29
N ARG A 138 -29.28 -17.70 -6.97
CA ARG A 138 -28.23 -17.98 -7.95
C ARG A 138 -28.64 -19.09 -8.90
N ARG A 139 -29.21 -20.18 -8.41
CA ARG A 139 -29.70 -21.27 -9.26
C ARG A 139 -30.77 -20.81 -10.25
N GLN A 140 -31.74 -20.00 -9.81
CA GLN A 140 -32.76 -19.46 -10.71
C GLN A 140 -32.17 -18.50 -11.74
N ILE A 141 -31.25 -17.61 -11.32
CA ILE A 141 -30.53 -16.72 -12.21
C ILE A 141 -29.74 -17.52 -13.26
N GLU A 142 -29.03 -18.56 -12.85
CA GLU A 142 -28.25 -19.42 -13.73
C GLU A 142 -29.13 -20.09 -14.78
N GLU A 143 -30.27 -20.69 -14.39
CA GLU A 143 -31.21 -21.28 -15.36
C GLU A 143 -31.86 -20.22 -16.27
N TYR A 144 -32.15 -19.03 -15.76
CA TYR A 144 -32.68 -17.94 -16.57
C TYR A 144 -31.67 -17.46 -17.62
N ALA A 145 -30.40 -17.28 -17.21
CA ALA A 145 -29.32 -16.76 -18.04
C ALA A 145 -28.77 -17.81 -19.02
N LYS A 146 -28.83 -19.11 -18.69
CA LYS A 146 -28.25 -20.23 -19.47
C LYS A 146 -28.53 -20.20 -20.98
N PHE A 147 -29.74 -19.80 -21.39
CA PHE A 147 -30.14 -19.75 -22.79
C PHE A 147 -30.26 -18.32 -23.34
N ARG A 148 -30.02 -17.32 -22.50
CA ARG A 148 -30.15 -15.89 -22.84
C ARG A 148 -28.81 -15.16 -22.83
N ALA A 149 -27.79 -15.75 -22.20
CA ALA A 149 -26.44 -15.23 -22.17
C ALA A 149 -25.84 -15.23 -23.59
N PRO A 150 -25.45 -14.07 -24.14
CA PRO A 150 -24.77 -14.03 -25.43
C PRO A 150 -23.42 -14.76 -25.34
N VAL A 151 -23.22 -15.77 -26.20
CA VAL A 151 -21.95 -16.51 -26.32
C VAL A 151 -20.75 -15.56 -26.49
N ILE A 152 -20.98 -14.45 -27.19
CA ILE A 152 -20.01 -13.37 -27.42
C ILE A 152 -19.47 -12.78 -26.11
N ILE A 153 -20.29 -12.63 -25.06
CA ILE A 153 -19.84 -12.08 -23.77
C ILE A 153 -18.89 -13.06 -23.08
N ALA A 154 -19.21 -14.35 -23.09
CA ALA A 154 -18.36 -15.37 -22.48
C ALA A 154 -16.99 -15.49 -23.19
N GLU A 155 -16.97 -15.51 -24.53
CA GLU A 155 -15.73 -15.53 -25.32
C GLU A 155 -14.88 -14.26 -25.07
N ARG A 156 -15.53 -13.10 -25.00
CA ARG A 156 -14.87 -11.82 -24.73
C ARG A 156 -14.24 -11.81 -23.34
N ILE A 157 -14.95 -12.26 -22.31
CA ILE A 157 -14.43 -12.35 -20.93
C ILE A 157 -13.22 -13.30 -20.87
N SER A 158 -13.30 -14.48 -21.49
CA SER A 158 -12.19 -15.44 -21.50
C SER A 158 -10.91 -14.84 -22.08
N THR A 159 -11.02 -14.10 -23.18
CA THR A 159 -9.88 -13.44 -23.84
C THR A 159 -9.26 -12.36 -22.94
N ILE A 160 -10.10 -11.61 -22.21
CA ILE A 160 -9.65 -10.56 -21.31
C ILE A 160 -8.99 -11.14 -20.05
N LEU A 161 -9.57 -12.21 -19.47
CA LEU A 161 -9.05 -12.88 -18.28
C LEU A 161 -7.61 -13.34 -18.45
N ASP A 162 -7.24 -13.86 -19.62
CA ASP A 162 -5.86 -14.26 -19.91
C ASP A 162 -4.87 -13.09 -19.82
N SER A 163 -5.30 -11.88 -20.21
CA SER A 163 -4.48 -10.68 -20.09
C SER A 163 -4.37 -10.19 -18.65
N PHE A 164 -5.39 -10.45 -17.82
CA PHE A 164 -5.42 -10.05 -16.41
C PHE A 164 -4.70 -11.01 -15.46
N LYS A 165 -4.47 -12.27 -15.87
CA LYS A 165 -3.71 -13.27 -15.10
C LYS A 165 -2.35 -12.76 -14.60
N LYS A 166 -1.71 -11.86 -15.37
CA LYS A 166 -0.38 -11.32 -15.05
C LYS A 166 -0.40 -10.03 -14.25
N VAL A 167 -1.56 -9.37 -14.12
CA VAL A 167 -1.68 -8.05 -13.46
C VAL A 167 -1.25 -8.12 -11.99
N LYS A 168 -1.60 -9.19 -11.28
CA LYS A 168 -1.17 -9.40 -9.89
C LYS A 168 0.36 -9.43 -9.76
N GLU A 169 1.01 -10.23 -10.59
CA GLU A 169 2.48 -10.32 -10.56
C GLU A 169 3.13 -9.00 -11.02
N ASP A 170 2.58 -8.35 -12.05
CA ASP A 170 3.09 -7.05 -12.52
C ASP A 170 2.95 -5.97 -11.44
N ALA A 171 1.83 -5.91 -10.73
CA ALA A 171 1.64 -5.01 -9.60
C ALA A 171 2.67 -5.25 -8.48
N GLU A 172 2.92 -6.51 -8.13
CA GLU A 172 3.97 -6.87 -7.16
C GLU A 172 5.37 -6.44 -7.62
N ILE A 173 5.70 -6.66 -8.89
CA ILE A 173 6.99 -6.26 -9.48
C ILE A 173 7.15 -4.73 -9.47
N ILE A 174 6.10 -3.99 -9.83
CA ILE A 174 6.08 -2.52 -9.81
C ILE A 174 6.28 -2.01 -8.39
N LYS A 175 5.59 -2.59 -7.41
CA LYS A 175 5.75 -2.26 -5.99
C LYS A 175 7.18 -2.52 -5.51
N ASP A 176 7.73 -3.71 -5.76
CA ASP A 176 9.09 -4.06 -5.36
C ASP A 176 10.13 -3.10 -5.95
N LYS A 177 9.91 -2.66 -7.19
CA LYS A 177 10.73 -1.63 -7.82
C LYS A 177 10.59 -0.27 -7.12
N MET A 178 9.36 0.16 -6.78
CA MET A 178 9.15 1.42 -6.05
C MET A 178 9.82 1.39 -4.67
N ASP A 179 9.82 0.24 -3.98
CA ASP A 179 10.55 0.03 -2.71
C ASP A 179 12.07 0.09 -2.89
N ILE A 180 12.60 -0.44 -4.00
CA ILE A 180 14.01 -0.30 -4.37
C ILE A 180 14.35 1.18 -4.58
N ASP A 181 13.53 1.91 -5.32
CA ASP A 181 13.70 3.34 -5.57
C ASP A 181 13.72 4.14 -4.25
N ASP A 182 12.82 3.86 -3.31
CA ASP A 182 12.80 4.49 -1.97
C ASP A 182 14.08 4.21 -1.19
N ARG A 183 14.56 2.96 -1.22
CA ARG A 183 15.80 2.58 -0.54
C ARG A 183 17.02 3.28 -1.13
N ILE A 184 17.02 3.52 -2.44
CA ILE A 184 18.09 4.27 -3.12
C ILE A 184 18.10 5.73 -2.67
N GLU A 185 16.94 6.38 -2.47
CA GLU A 185 16.90 7.75 -1.92
C GLU A 185 17.44 7.82 -0.49
N GLU A 186 17.16 6.81 0.34
CA GLU A 186 17.76 6.75 1.68
C GLU A 186 19.28 6.62 1.64
N ILE A 187 19.82 5.87 0.69
CA ILE A 187 21.27 5.73 0.49
C ILE A 187 21.87 7.06 0.01
N GLU A 188 21.19 7.81 -0.85
CA GLU A 188 21.63 9.15 -1.26
C GLU A 188 21.81 10.09 -0.04
N LYS A 189 20.83 10.10 0.87
CA LYS A 189 20.90 10.89 2.12
C LYS A 189 22.11 10.48 2.98
N GLN A 190 22.40 9.18 3.06
CA GLN A 190 23.59 8.69 3.77
C GLN A 190 24.89 9.12 3.09
N TYR A 191 24.94 9.09 1.76
CA TYR A 191 26.12 9.54 1.00
C TYR A 191 26.39 11.03 1.21
N GLN A 192 25.35 11.85 1.30
CA GLN A 192 25.49 13.26 1.64
C GLN A 192 26.02 13.47 3.07
N ALA A 193 25.52 12.72 4.05
CA ALA A 193 26.03 12.77 5.43
C ALA A 193 27.51 12.36 5.51
N ILE A 194 27.88 11.29 4.79
CA ILE A 194 29.27 10.83 4.67
C ILE A 194 30.14 11.91 4.04
N TYR A 195 29.72 12.53 2.93
CA TYR A 195 30.48 13.60 2.28
C TYR A 195 30.73 14.79 3.21
N ASN A 196 29.70 15.24 3.94
CA ASN A 196 29.83 16.33 4.90
C ASN A 196 30.83 15.98 6.02
N LYS A 197 30.77 14.75 6.55
CA LYS A 197 31.68 14.29 7.59
C LYS A 197 33.12 14.15 7.08
N ILE A 198 33.31 13.66 5.85
CA ILE A 198 34.64 13.61 5.21
C ILE A 198 35.24 15.01 5.10
N ASN A 199 34.46 16.00 4.64
CA ASN A 199 34.94 17.37 4.50
C ASN A 199 35.28 18.01 5.85
N GLU A 200 34.49 17.73 6.89
CA GLU A 200 34.75 18.18 8.25
C GLU A 200 36.09 17.62 8.77
N ILE A 201 36.38 16.33 8.51
CA ILE A 201 37.65 15.70 8.88
C ILE A 201 38.80 16.28 8.05
N ASN A 202 38.63 16.41 6.74
CA ASN A 202 39.65 16.96 5.83
C ASN A 202 40.02 18.42 6.17
N ALA A 203 39.08 19.20 6.71
CA ALA A 203 39.33 20.57 7.18
C ALA A 203 40.19 20.62 8.46
N GLY A 204 40.20 19.55 9.26
CA GLY A 204 41.01 19.41 10.47
C GLY A 204 42.45 18.96 10.23
N SER A 205 42.91 18.85 8.98
CA SER A 205 44.24 18.32 8.64
C SER A 205 45.41 19.10 9.27
N SER A 206 45.25 20.39 9.52
CA SER A 206 46.25 21.25 10.17
C SER A 206 46.17 21.26 11.69
N MET A 207 45.14 20.66 12.30
CA MET A 207 44.88 20.75 13.74
C MET A 207 46.06 20.29 14.58
N GLY A 208 46.69 19.18 14.17
CA GLY A 208 47.90 18.66 14.82
C GLY A 208 49.10 19.61 14.77
N SER A 209 49.40 20.17 13.60
CA SER A 209 50.49 21.12 13.42
C SER A 209 50.23 22.44 14.16
N SER A 210 48.98 22.91 14.17
CA SER A 210 48.56 24.10 14.90
C SER A 210 48.67 23.93 16.41
N ALA A 211 48.32 22.75 16.95
CA ALA A 211 48.49 22.44 18.36
C ALA A 211 49.96 22.53 18.78
N ILE A 212 50.87 21.91 18.02
CA ILE A 212 52.31 21.97 18.29
C ILE A 212 52.87 23.39 18.14
N ALA A 213 52.45 24.13 17.11
CA ALA A 213 52.88 25.51 16.91
C ALA A 213 52.48 26.43 18.09
N SER A 214 51.27 26.26 18.62
CA SER A 214 50.80 26.98 19.80
C SER A 214 51.71 26.73 21.01
N ILE A 215 52.08 25.48 21.26
CA ILE A 215 53.01 25.12 22.33
C ILE A 215 54.38 25.76 22.11
N ASN A 216 54.92 25.70 20.88
CA ASN A 216 56.21 26.32 20.57
C ASN A 216 56.21 27.83 20.84
N THR A 217 55.07 28.53 20.65
CA THR A 217 54.93 29.95 21.01
C THR A 217 55.06 30.17 22.52
N TYR A 218 54.41 29.35 23.36
CA TYR A 218 54.57 29.42 24.81
C TYR A 218 56.02 29.17 25.24
N LEU A 219 56.63 28.14 24.67
CA LEU A 219 58.03 27.78 24.88
C LEU A 219 58.99 28.93 24.49
N GLY A 220 58.70 29.64 23.40
CA GLY A 220 59.45 30.85 23.00
C GLY A 220 59.32 31.99 24.00
N ARG A 221 58.11 32.28 24.48
CA ARG A 221 57.87 33.32 25.51
C ARG A 221 58.59 33.01 26.82
N ILE A 222 58.62 31.74 27.24
CA ILE A 222 59.37 31.32 28.44
C ILE A 222 60.88 31.54 28.22
N GLN A 223 61.39 31.24 27.02
CA GLN A 223 62.81 31.50 26.69
C GLN A 223 63.14 32.99 26.77
N GLU A 224 62.27 33.86 26.24
CA GLU A 224 62.44 35.32 26.32
C GLU A 224 62.52 35.80 27.77
N GLN A 225 61.65 35.29 28.65
CA GLN A 225 61.69 35.64 30.08
C GLN A 225 62.96 35.11 30.77
N ILE A 226 63.43 33.90 30.45
CA ILE A 226 64.68 33.36 31.02
C ILE A 226 65.89 34.18 30.56
N SER A 227 65.94 34.59 29.29
CA SER A 227 66.97 35.50 28.80
C SER A 227 66.92 36.87 29.49
N LEU A 228 65.72 37.40 29.72
CA LEU A 228 65.52 38.66 30.45
C LEU A 228 65.94 38.54 31.92
N LEU A 229 65.71 37.38 32.54
CA LEU A 229 66.11 37.06 33.90
C LEU A 229 67.65 37.07 34.03
N LEU A 230 68.36 36.41 33.11
CA LEU A 230 69.83 36.43 33.03
C LEU A 230 70.36 37.88 32.88
N ASN A 231 69.81 38.63 31.91
CA ASN A 231 70.25 40.01 31.66
C ASN A 231 70.02 40.91 32.88
N THR A 232 68.90 40.75 33.58
CA THR A 232 68.58 41.53 34.78
C THR A 232 69.55 41.22 35.93
N ARG A 233 69.96 39.96 36.09
CA ARG A 233 70.99 39.58 37.07
C ARG A 233 72.37 40.16 36.72
N ASP A 234 72.73 40.16 35.45
CA ASP A 234 73.97 40.79 34.97
C ASP A 234 73.97 42.31 35.21
N ASP A 235 72.84 42.97 34.96
CA ASP A 235 72.66 44.40 35.24
C ASP A 235 72.74 44.68 36.75
N TRP A 236 72.13 43.83 37.59
CA TRP A 236 72.13 43.97 39.05
C TRP A 236 73.55 43.89 39.62
N MET A 237 74.36 42.94 39.15
CA MET A 237 75.78 42.86 39.53
C MET A 237 76.55 44.15 39.24
N ASN A 238 76.30 44.75 38.08
CA ASN A 238 76.94 46.01 37.70
C ASN A 238 76.40 47.21 38.50
N ALA A 239 75.15 47.12 38.96
CA ALA A 239 74.44 48.14 39.72
C ALA A 239 74.74 48.13 41.23
N ASN A 240 75.45 47.14 41.79
CA ASN A 240 75.86 47.06 43.21
C ASN A 240 76.76 48.22 43.71
N LYS A 241 76.92 49.27 42.89
CA LYS A 241 77.55 50.56 43.20
C LYS A 241 76.52 51.69 43.43
N GLU A 242 75.23 51.43 43.19
CA GLU A 242 74.07 52.34 43.26
C GLU A 242 72.87 51.59 43.89
N PRO A 243 72.63 51.70 45.21
CA PRO A 243 71.70 50.84 45.95
C PRO A 243 70.24 50.96 45.49
N GLU A 244 69.79 52.14 45.07
CA GLU A 244 68.42 52.36 44.58
C GLU A 244 68.14 51.59 43.28
N LYS A 245 69.14 51.55 42.39
CA LYS A 245 69.06 50.82 41.11
C LYS A 245 69.14 49.31 41.30
N ALA A 246 69.91 48.84 42.28
CA ALA A 246 69.96 47.43 42.65
C ALA A 246 68.59 46.93 43.17
N ALA A 247 67.92 47.71 44.02
CA ALA A 247 66.60 47.37 44.54
C ALA A 247 65.53 47.26 43.44
N ASP A 248 65.54 48.16 42.45
CA ASP A 248 64.64 48.08 41.29
C ASP A 248 64.88 46.83 40.43
N LEU A 249 66.14 46.42 40.25
CA LEU A 249 66.50 45.23 39.48
C LEU A 249 66.14 43.94 40.23
N GLU A 250 66.19 43.92 41.56
CA GLU A 250 65.64 42.83 42.39
C GLU A 250 64.13 42.68 42.19
N ALA A 251 63.39 43.79 42.30
CA ALA A 251 61.95 43.79 42.08
C ALA A 251 61.59 43.32 40.66
N LYS A 252 62.33 43.78 39.64
CA LYS A 252 62.19 43.32 38.26
C LYS A 252 62.48 41.83 38.12
N TYR A 253 63.53 41.33 38.77
CA TYR A 253 63.94 39.92 38.71
C TYR A 253 62.88 38.99 39.31
N ASP A 254 62.33 39.33 40.47
CA ASP A 254 61.25 38.60 41.12
C ASP A 254 59.98 38.62 40.26
N ASP A 255 59.66 39.76 39.63
CA ASP A 255 58.54 39.89 38.71
C ASP A 255 58.72 39.03 37.44
N ILE A 256 59.93 38.96 36.87
CA ILE A 256 60.24 38.07 35.74
C ILE A 256 60.10 36.59 36.15
N MET A 257 60.54 36.23 37.36
CA MET A 257 60.34 34.89 37.90
C MET A 257 58.85 34.55 38.04
N SER A 258 58.05 35.53 38.47
CA SER A 258 56.59 35.44 38.51
C SER A 258 55.99 35.31 37.09
N ASN A 259 56.48 36.07 36.10
CA ASN A 259 56.08 35.94 34.71
C ASN A 259 56.32 34.53 34.16
N ILE A 260 57.49 33.91 34.43
CA ILE A 260 57.77 32.52 34.05
C ILE A 260 56.75 31.58 34.67
N LYS A 261 56.44 31.75 35.97
CA LYS A 261 55.42 30.95 36.65
C LYS A 261 54.03 31.13 36.03
N SER A 262 53.65 32.37 35.69
CA SER A 262 52.40 32.70 35.00
C SER A 262 52.34 32.10 33.58
N LEU A 263 53.44 32.11 32.83
CA LEU A 263 53.50 31.48 31.50
C LEU A 263 53.44 29.96 31.56
N VAL A 264 53.76 29.34 32.70
CA VAL A 264 53.66 27.89 32.88
C VAL A 264 52.28 27.47 33.40
N ASN A 265 51.80 28.09 34.48
CA ASN A 265 50.59 27.69 35.22
C ASN A 265 49.36 28.55 34.94
N GLY A 266 49.52 29.67 34.22
CA GLY A 266 48.50 30.70 34.05
C GLY A 266 48.63 31.81 35.09
N GLY A 267 48.30 33.04 34.69
CA GLY A 267 48.41 34.23 35.54
C GLY A 267 48.62 35.52 34.77
N THR A 268 49.07 36.55 35.49
CA THR A 268 49.42 37.85 34.90
C THR A 268 50.90 37.86 34.53
N VAL A 269 51.19 38.24 33.29
CA VAL A 269 52.54 38.47 32.76
C VAL A 269 52.71 39.97 32.59
N LYS A 270 53.74 40.55 33.22
CA LYS A 270 54.07 41.98 33.14
C LYS A 270 55.04 42.23 31.99
N ASP A 271 54.85 43.35 31.27
CA ASP A 271 55.66 43.69 30.08
C ASP A 271 56.09 45.17 30.08
N GLY A 272 57.18 45.44 29.36
CA GLY A 272 57.66 46.80 29.12
C GLY A 272 58.19 47.49 30.39
N TRP A 273 59.19 46.90 31.05
CA TRP A 273 59.86 47.50 32.20
C TRP A 273 60.52 48.84 31.83
N MET A 274 60.20 49.90 32.58
CA MET A 274 60.91 51.18 32.58
C MET A 274 61.85 51.24 33.77
N ASN A 275 63.13 51.49 33.52
CA ASN A 275 64.13 51.63 34.58
C ASN A 275 63.85 52.90 35.41
N GLY A 276 64.05 52.79 36.72
CA GLY A 276 64.06 53.94 37.60
C GLY A 276 65.19 54.92 37.26
N ASN A 277 65.00 56.17 37.64
CA ASN A 277 65.99 57.22 37.45
C ASN A 277 65.90 58.26 38.56
N PHE A 278 66.94 59.08 38.69
CA PHE A 278 66.89 60.27 39.52
C PHE A 278 66.16 61.38 38.78
N ASN A 279 65.16 61.97 39.43
CA ASN A 279 64.47 63.13 38.90
C ASN A 279 65.32 64.40 39.04
N ALA A 280 64.79 65.53 38.57
CA ALA A 280 65.49 66.82 38.60
C ALA A 280 65.82 67.33 40.03
N SER A 281 65.29 66.70 41.07
CA SER A 281 65.50 67.00 42.48
C SER A 281 66.44 66.01 43.19
N GLU A 282 67.14 65.14 42.44
CA GLU A 282 68.01 64.08 42.97
C GLU A 282 67.26 63.03 43.82
N GLU A 283 65.94 62.93 43.69
CA GLU A 283 65.14 61.87 44.31
C GLU A 283 64.96 60.70 43.33
N TRP A 284 65.06 59.47 43.84
CA TRP A 284 64.89 58.26 43.02
C TRP A 284 63.41 57.99 42.73
N GLU A 285 63.08 57.86 41.45
CA GLU A 285 61.80 57.34 40.99
C GLU A 285 61.98 55.87 40.62
N SER A 286 61.33 54.97 41.38
CA SER A 286 61.38 53.53 41.12
C SER A 286 60.85 53.16 39.74
N GLY A 287 61.53 52.22 39.11
CA GLY A 287 61.13 51.58 37.88
C GLY A 287 59.80 50.86 38.02
N TYR A 288 59.13 50.70 36.88
CA TYR A 288 57.79 50.12 36.84
C TYR A 288 57.52 49.43 35.51
N TRP A 289 56.58 48.50 35.50
CA TRP A 289 56.08 47.86 34.28
C TRP A 289 55.03 48.75 33.61
N THR A 290 55.18 48.99 32.31
CA THR A 290 54.24 49.83 31.54
C THR A 290 52.98 49.09 31.12
N GLY A 291 52.99 47.75 31.17
CA GLY A 291 51.84 46.93 30.81
C GLY A 291 51.82 45.57 31.49
N SER A 292 50.69 44.89 31.34
CA SER A 292 50.55 43.47 31.66
C SER A 292 49.48 42.83 30.81
N HIS A 293 49.58 41.52 30.59
CA HIS A 293 48.55 40.72 29.94
C HIS A 293 48.31 39.42 30.72
N ARG A 294 47.15 38.80 30.47
CA ARG A 294 46.82 37.49 31.04
C ARG A 294 47.33 36.38 30.13
N SER A 295 47.91 35.36 30.73
CA SER A 295 48.26 34.10 30.08
C SER A 295 47.51 32.95 30.73
N ASP A 296 47.00 32.03 29.92
CA ASP A 296 46.37 30.79 30.41
C ASP A 296 47.44 29.77 30.85
N GLY A 297 48.68 29.95 30.38
CA GLY A 297 49.82 29.11 30.72
C GLY A 297 49.94 27.87 29.84
N ILE A 298 51.17 27.42 29.63
CA ILE A 298 51.48 26.31 28.71
C ILE A 298 50.82 25.00 29.14
N LYS A 299 50.64 24.75 30.45
CA LYS A 299 50.01 23.52 30.94
C LYS A 299 48.53 23.45 30.58
N GLU A 300 47.81 24.56 30.76
CA GLU A 300 46.41 24.66 30.36
C GLU A 300 46.29 24.53 28.84
N ALA A 301 47.16 25.22 28.09
CA ALA A 301 47.22 25.09 26.64
C ALA A 301 47.46 23.65 26.17
N ILE A 302 48.39 22.90 26.79
CA ILE A 302 48.60 21.47 26.49
C ILE A 302 47.34 20.66 26.75
N GLY A 303 46.68 20.89 27.89
CA GLY A 303 45.45 20.21 28.26
C GLY A 303 44.32 20.47 27.26
N ASP A 304 44.14 21.72 26.86
CA ASP A 304 43.09 22.13 25.94
C ASP A 304 43.35 21.63 24.51
N GLN A 305 44.59 21.71 24.02
CA GLN A 305 44.95 21.12 22.73
C GLN A 305 44.78 19.59 22.73
N THR A 306 45.12 18.91 23.82
CA THR A 306 44.92 17.46 23.97
C THR A 306 43.44 17.10 23.90
N LYS A 307 42.59 17.78 24.67
CA LYS A 307 41.13 17.58 24.64
C LYS A 307 40.57 17.83 23.24
N ALA A 308 41.00 18.91 22.57
CA ALA A 308 40.53 19.23 21.23
C ALA A 308 40.90 18.14 20.21
N LEU A 309 42.11 17.55 20.31
CA LEU A 309 42.53 16.43 19.47
C LEU A 309 41.76 15.13 19.78
N GLU A 310 41.48 14.85 21.05
CA GLU A 310 40.64 13.71 21.46
C GLU A 310 39.20 13.85 20.95
N GLU A 311 38.63 15.05 21.02
CA GLU A 311 37.31 15.36 20.46
C GLU A 311 37.31 15.23 18.94
N PHE A 312 38.34 15.72 18.26
CA PHE A 312 38.48 15.55 16.82
C PHE A 312 38.56 14.07 16.41
N LYS A 313 39.25 13.23 17.21
CA LYS A 313 39.37 11.79 16.94
C LYS A 313 38.01 11.08 16.92
N LYS A 314 37.02 11.53 17.71
CA LYS A 314 35.65 10.98 17.71
C LYS A 314 34.96 11.11 16.35
N LYS A 315 35.33 12.09 15.53
CA LYS A 315 34.77 12.27 14.18
C LYS A 315 35.07 11.09 13.25
N PHE A 316 36.19 10.38 13.47
CA PHE A 316 36.48 9.15 12.72
C PHE A 316 35.51 8.02 13.08
N ASP A 317 35.10 7.91 14.36
CA ASP A 317 34.11 6.94 14.80
C ASP A 317 32.74 7.21 14.17
N GLU A 318 32.35 8.48 14.13
CA GLU A 318 31.12 8.92 13.45
C GLU A 318 31.15 8.58 11.96
N LEU A 319 32.29 8.81 11.27
CA LEU A 319 32.45 8.43 9.86
C LEU A 319 32.33 6.92 9.67
N VAL A 320 32.96 6.11 10.54
CA VAL A 320 32.85 4.65 10.50
C VAL A 320 31.40 4.20 10.72
N SER A 321 30.67 4.83 11.64
CA SER A 321 29.26 4.55 11.89
C SER A 321 28.42 4.84 10.64
N LEU A 322 28.54 6.04 10.07
CA LEU A 322 27.80 6.44 8.86
C LEU A 322 28.08 5.50 7.68
N CYS A 323 29.35 5.13 7.46
CA CYS A 323 29.73 4.20 6.41
C CYS A 323 29.23 2.76 6.68
N SER A 324 29.18 2.33 7.95
CA SER A 324 28.63 1.03 8.33
C SER A 324 27.12 0.99 8.07
N ASP A 325 26.38 2.04 8.44
CA ASP A 325 24.95 2.15 8.20
C ASP A 325 24.66 2.14 6.69
N ALA A 326 25.42 2.91 5.90
CA ALA A 326 25.28 2.93 4.46
C ALA A 326 25.53 1.55 3.81
N ASP A 327 26.53 0.79 4.27
CA ASP A 327 26.79 -0.57 3.76
C ASP A 327 25.67 -1.55 4.16
N THR A 328 25.11 -1.47 5.38
CA THR A 328 23.90 -2.23 5.77
C THR A 328 22.75 -1.92 4.81
N LYS A 329 22.52 -0.63 4.53
CA LYS A 329 21.46 -0.22 3.61
C LYS A 329 21.62 -0.75 2.19
N LYS A 330 22.87 -0.81 1.73
CA LYS A 330 23.23 -1.36 0.42
C LYS A 330 23.11 -2.88 0.37
N GLN A 331 23.35 -3.59 1.46
CA GLN A 331 23.09 -5.03 1.53
C GLN A 331 21.60 -5.33 1.38
N GLU A 332 20.74 -4.59 2.07
CA GLU A 332 19.28 -4.70 1.90
C GLU A 332 18.83 -4.37 0.47
N LEU A 333 19.40 -3.32 -0.13
CA LEU A 333 19.16 -3.00 -1.54
C LEU A 333 19.59 -4.15 -2.47
N SER A 334 20.75 -4.75 -2.22
CA SER A 334 21.25 -5.90 -2.99
C SER A 334 20.30 -7.08 -2.93
N GLN A 335 19.73 -7.36 -1.76
CA GLN A 335 18.76 -8.44 -1.58
C GLN A 335 17.49 -8.15 -2.38
N LYS A 336 16.89 -6.96 -2.21
CA LYS A 336 15.68 -6.55 -2.95
C LYS A 336 15.86 -6.60 -4.46
N VAL A 337 17.01 -6.15 -4.98
CA VAL A 337 17.32 -6.22 -6.42
C VAL A 337 17.44 -7.67 -6.90
N SER A 338 18.06 -8.55 -6.11
CA SER A 338 18.16 -9.99 -6.42
C SER A 338 16.80 -10.68 -6.42
N ASP A 339 15.94 -10.34 -5.46
CA ASP A 339 14.58 -10.87 -5.36
C ASP A 339 13.74 -10.43 -6.56
N LEU A 340 13.80 -9.15 -6.91
CA LEU A 340 13.15 -8.60 -8.11
C LEU A 340 13.64 -9.30 -9.39
N GLU A 341 14.96 -9.46 -9.56
CA GLU A 341 15.51 -10.15 -10.73
C GLU A 341 15.06 -11.62 -10.81
N THR A 342 14.91 -12.29 -9.66
CA THR A 342 14.39 -13.66 -9.57
C THR A 342 12.92 -13.72 -9.98
N LYS A 343 12.09 -12.79 -9.49
CA LYS A 343 10.68 -12.67 -9.90
C LYS A 343 10.55 -12.46 -11.40
N LEU A 344 11.35 -11.56 -11.98
CA LEU A 344 11.37 -11.31 -13.43
C LEU A 344 11.79 -12.54 -14.26
N LYS A 345 12.65 -13.40 -13.71
CA LYS A 345 13.07 -14.65 -14.36
C LYS A 345 12.01 -15.76 -14.29
N SER A 346 11.12 -15.72 -13.30
CA SER A 346 10.08 -16.74 -13.10
C SER A 346 9.07 -16.85 -14.25
N GLY A 347 8.95 -15.82 -15.08
CA GLY A 347 8.03 -15.79 -16.24
C GLY A 347 6.56 -15.54 -15.89
N ARG A 348 6.24 -15.24 -14.63
CA ARG A 348 4.87 -14.96 -14.17
C ARG A 348 4.36 -13.57 -14.58
N GLY A 349 5.24 -12.57 -14.65
CA GLY A 349 4.89 -11.21 -15.08
C GLY A 349 4.82 -11.03 -16.60
N SER A 350 4.43 -9.84 -17.05
CA SER A 350 4.42 -9.46 -18.47
C SER A 350 5.82 -9.42 -19.06
N SER A 351 5.89 -9.74 -20.36
CA SER A 351 7.13 -9.68 -21.14
C SER A 351 7.65 -8.24 -21.27
N GLU A 352 6.73 -7.29 -21.33
CA GLU A 352 6.93 -5.86 -21.51
C GLU A 352 7.60 -5.27 -20.26
N LEU A 353 7.07 -5.55 -19.06
CA LEU A 353 7.67 -5.11 -17.81
C LEU A 353 9.05 -5.75 -17.60
N LYS A 354 9.15 -7.06 -17.88
CA LYS A 354 10.43 -7.77 -17.84
C LYS A 354 11.46 -7.13 -18.76
N ALA A 355 11.12 -6.91 -20.02
CA ALA A 355 12.01 -6.26 -20.98
C ALA A 355 12.36 -4.83 -20.54
N GLY A 356 11.38 -4.07 -20.05
CA GLY A 356 11.56 -2.70 -19.56
C GLY A 356 12.58 -2.58 -18.42
N LEU A 357 12.65 -3.58 -17.54
CA LEU A 357 13.57 -3.58 -16.40
C LEU A 357 14.93 -4.23 -16.69
N THR A 358 14.98 -5.20 -17.61
CA THR A 358 16.17 -6.02 -17.87
C THR A 358 16.90 -5.68 -19.17
N THR A 359 16.31 -4.87 -20.04
CA THR A 359 16.96 -4.43 -21.28
C THR A 359 17.26 -2.94 -21.25
N PRO A 360 18.34 -2.49 -21.94
CA PRO A 360 18.61 -1.08 -22.12
C PRO A 360 17.44 -0.32 -22.78
N PRO A 361 17.09 0.88 -22.30
CA PRO A 361 16.02 1.67 -22.89
C PRO A 361 16.38 2.12 -24.30
N LYS A 362 15.39 2.21 -25.20
CA LYS A 362 15.58 2.47 -26.64
C LYS A 362 14.87 3.73 -27.11
N ASP A 363 15.41 4.34 -28.17
CA ASP A 363 14.82 5.45 -28.91
C ASP A 363 13.82 4.97 -29.98
N LYS A 364 13.22 5.92 -30.72
CA LYS A 364 12.26 5.66 -31.83
C LYS A 364 12.82 4.78 -32.95
N ASN A 365 14.14 4.71 -33.09
CA ASN A 365 14.82 3.93 -34.12
C ASN A 365 15.29 2.57 -33.58
N GLY A 366 14.92 2.21 -32.35
CA GLY A 366 15.33 0.97 -31.68
C GLY A 366 16.79 0.99 -31.18
N LYS A 367 17.46 2.14 -31.19
CA LYS A 367 18.82 2.30 -30.69
C LYS A 367 18.82 2.58 -29.19
N THR A 368 19.77 2.02 -28.46
CA THR A 368 19.92 2.27 -27.02
C THR A 368 20.09 3.77 -26.74
N LEU A 369 19.30 4.29 -25.79
CA LEU A 369 19.42 5.66 -25.31
C LEU A 369 20.79 5.88 -24.66
N LYS A 370 21.24 7.12 -24.71
CA LYS A 370 22.55 7.52 -24.20
C LYS A 370 22.41 8.33 -22.92
N ASP A 371 23.31 8.09 -21.97
CA ASP A 371 23.41 8.91 -20.77
C ASP A 371 23.97 10.31 -21.08
N SER A 372 24.04 11.17 -20.05
CA SER A 372 24.61 12.52 -20.16
C SER A 372 26.08 12.56 -20.60
N LYS A 373 26.79 11.43 -20.55
CA LYS A 373 28.18 11.25 -21.00
C LYS A 373 28.27 10.64 -22.40
N GLY A 374 27.14 10.44 -23.09
CA GLY A 374 27.07 9.90 -24.44
C GLY A 374 27.27 8.37 -24.53
N GLN A 375 27.29 7.67 -23.40
CA GLN A 375 27.44 6.21 -23.31
C GLN A 375 26.08 5.52 -23.37
N ASN A 376 26.03 4.28 -23.87
CA ASN A 376 24.79 3.51 -23.89
C ASN A 376 24.29 3.28 -22.46
N MET A 377 23.04 3.63 -22.20
CA MET A 377 22.41 3.42 -20.90
C MET A 377 22.29 1.92 -20.61
N PRO A 378 22.64 1.44 -19.40
CA PRO A 378 22.36 0.07 -18.99
C PRO A 378 20.86 -0.16 -18.73
N SER A 379 20.47 -1.41 -18.50
CA SER A 379 19.14 -1.75 -18.00
C SER A 379 18.89 -1.16 -16.60
N THR A 380 17.63 -1.02 -16.19
CA THR A 380 17.26 -0.54 -14.85
C THR A 380 17.89 -1.39 -13.75
N ILE A 381 17.85 -2.72 -13.88
CA ILE A 381 18.48 -3.65 -12.92
C ILE A 381 20.00 -3.45 -12.85
N ASP A 382 20.69 -3.29 -13.98
CA ASP A 382 22.14 -3.06 -13.99
C ASP A 382 22.50 -1.71 -13.37
N ARG A 383 21.66 -0.69 -13.54
CA ARG A 383 21.83 0.61 -12.90
C ARG A 383 21.67 0.50 -11.38
N TYR A 384 20.70 -0.27 -10.88
CA TYR A 384 20.59 -0.57 -9.45
C TYR A 384 21.83 -1.29 -8.91
N LYS A 385 22.35 -2.28 -9.64
CA LYS A 385 23.59 -2.98 -9.25
C LYS A 385 24.81 -2.06 -9.20
N LYS A 386 24.92 -1.07 -10.10
CA LYS A 386 26.02 -0.10 -10.09
C LYS A 386 26.06 0.75 -8.81
N LEU A 387 24.93 0.97 -8.13
CA LEU A 387 24.88 1.68 -6.84
C LEU A 387 25.58 0.91 -5.70
N LEU A 388 25.78 -0.40 -5.87
CA LEU A 388 26.37 -1.29 -4.88
C LEU A 388 27.90 -1.41 -5.00
N ALA A 389 28.54 -0.70 -5.93
CA ALA A 389 29.93 -0.93 -6.34
C ALA A 389 31.01 -0.65 -5.27
N TYR A 390 30.70 0.13 -4.23
CA TYR A 390 31.67 0.54 -3.21
C TYR A 390 31.47 -0.26 -1.91
N SER A 391 32.51 -0.49 -1.12
CA SER A 391 32.38 -0.93 0.28
C SER A 391 32.91 0.18 1.17
N LEU A 392 32.02 0.83 1.93
CA LEU A 392 32.27 2.12 2.56
C LEU A 392 32.90 1.98 3.94
N LYS A 393 32.47 1.01 4.73
CA LYS A 393 33.00 0.77 6.08
C LYS A 393 34.50 0.51 6.08
N PRO A 394 35.07 -0.33 5.19
CA PRO A 394 36.53 -0.50 5.13
C PRO A 394 37.27 0.79 4.82
N MET A 395 36.73 1.65 3.95
CA MET A 395 37.34 2.94 3.60
C MET A 395 37.44 3.89 4.81
N ALA A 396 36.38 3.93 5.63
CA ALA A 396 36.37 4.73 6.85
C ALA A 396 37.27 4.15 7.95
N VAL A 397 37.32 2.82 8.09
CA VAL A 397 38.19 2.13 9.06
C VAL A 397 39.66 2.36 8.72
N GLU A 398 40.03 2.30 7.44
CA GLU A 398 41.41 2.61 7.01
C GLU A 398 41.78 4.07 7.30
N MET A 399 40.89 5.03 7.05
CA MET A 399 41.14 6.43 7.42
C MET A 399 41.34 6.59 8.93
N LYS A 400 40.42 6.02 9.74
CA LYS A 400 40.54 6.03 11.21
C LYS A 400 41.86 5.45 11.67
N LYS A 401 42.33 4.36 11.05
CA LYS A 401 43.59 3.71 11.39
C LYS A 401 44.78 4.61 11.06
N VAL A 402 44.82 5.21 9.87
CA VAL A 402 45.93 6.09 9.44
C VAL A 402 45.94 7.37 10.24
N ASP A 403 44.88 8.18 10.17
CA ASP A 403 44.85 9.52 10.74
C ASP A 403 44.60 9.51 12.25
N GLY A 404 43.87 8.52 12.78
CA GLY A 404 43.71 8.35 14.22
C GLY A 404 45.04 8.02 14.92
N THR A 405 45.90 7.21 14.30
CA THR A 405 47.26 6.93 14.82
C THR A 405 48.13 8.17 14.76
N TYR A 406 47.99 8.99 13.73
CA TYR A 406 48.68 10.29 13.64
C TYR A 406 48.26 11.22 14.78
N ILE A 407 46.96 11.36 15.06
CA ILE A 407 46.46 12.17 16.18
C ILE A 407 46.99 11.64 17.53
N ASP A 408 47.00 10.32 17.73
CA ASP A 408 47.56 9.71 18.94
C ASP A 408 49.05 10.03 19.12
N SER A 409 49.81 10.08 18.03
CA SER A 409 51.23 10.45 18.07
C SER A 409 51.45 11.91 18.51
N ILE A 410 50.54 12.82 18.14
CA ILE A 410 50.59 14.23 18.56
C ILE A 410 50.24 14.36 20.04
N ILE A 411 49.17 13.70 20.49
CA ILE A 411 48.80 13.68 21.92
C ILE A 411 49.96 13.14 22.77
N ALA A 412 50.61 12.06 22.31
CA ALA A 412 51.79 11.52 22.96
C ALA A 412 52.97 12.52 22.97
N THR A 413 53.13 13.33 21.92
CA THR A 413 54.14 14.39 21.87
C THR A 413 53.83 15.51 22.86
N LEU A 414 52.56 15.95 22.92
CA LEU A 414 52.11 16.97 23.87
C LEU A 414 52.36 16.56 25.33
N SER A 415 52.16 15.29 25.67
CA SER A 415 52.41 14.78 27.04
C SER A 415 53.89 14.80 27.47
N LYS A 416 54.82 14.95 26.51
CA LYS A 416 56.28 14.89 26.74
C LYS A 416 56.96 16.26 26.68
N ILE A 417 56.18 17.34 26.56
CA ILE A 417 56.73 18.70 26.42
C ILE A 417 57.54 19.09 27.65
N GLN A 418 58.76 19.53 27.40
CA GLN A 418 59.72 20.06 28.36
C GLN A 418 60.39 21.30 27.77
N PHE A 419 61.00 22.12 28.63
CA PHE A 419 61.75 23.29 28.21
C PHE A 419 63.24 22.97 28.06
N GLY A 420 63.83 23.39 26.94
CA GLY A 420 65.24 23.14 26.61
C GLY A 420 65.45 21.98 25.62
N LYS A 421 66.71 21.67 25.28
CA LYS A 421 67.05 20.79 24.17
C LYS A 421 66.96 19.31 24.56
N VAL A 422 66.16 18.55 23.81
CA VAL A 422 66.17 17.07 23.87
C VAL A 422 67.06 16.58 22.72
N SER A 423 68.35 16.35 22.98
CA SER A 423 69.27 15.73 22.02
C SER A 423 69.55 14.28 22.40
N ASN A 424 69.32 13.36 21.47
CA ASN A 424 69.64 11.94 21.60
C ASN A 424 71.17 11.71 21.63
N ASN A 425 71.79 11.77 22.82
CA ASN A 425 73.19 11.38 23.14
C ASN A 425 74.24 12.50 23.25
N ILE A 426 73.95 13.63 23.91
CA ILE A 426 75.00 14.43 24.53
C ILE A 426 74.71 14.54 26.02
N ILE A 427 75.54 13.89 26.84
CA ILE A 427 75.57 14.08 28.29
C ILE A 427 75.96 15.54 28.53
N GLY A 428 75.02 16.38 28.96
CA GLY A 428 75.30 17.79 29.33
C GLY A 428 74.35 18.87 28.79
N ASP A 429 73.40 18.57 27.88
CA ASP A 429 72.43 19.59 27.41
C ASP A 429 71.36 19.88 28.51
N PRO A 430 71.18 21.15 28.96
CA PRO A 430 70.23 21.47 30.01
C PRO A 430 68.78 21.34 29.50
N HIS A 431 67.97 20.54 30.19
CA HIS A 431 66.52 20.46 30.00
C HIS A 431 65.84 20.53 31.36
N ILE A 432 64.63 21.11 31.40
CA ILE A 432 63.88 21.31 32.64
C ILE A 432 62.42 20.97 32.42
N GLN A 433 61.87 20.20 33.36
CA GLN A 433 60.43 19.90 33.41
C GLN A 433 59.65 21.20 33.64
N LEU A 434 58.46 21.31 33.05
CA LEU A 434 57.61 22.50 33.21
C LEU A 434 57.34 22.82 34.68
N ASP A 435 57.11 21.81 35.53
CA ASP A 435 56.93 22.02 36.98
C ASP A 435 58.14 22.68 37.66
N LYS A 436 59.35 22.29 37.26
CA LYS A 436 60.58 22.82 37.85
C LYS A 436 60.80 24.30 37.48
N LEU A 437 60.32 24.76 36.33
CA LEU A 437 60.35 26.19 35.96
C LEU A 437 59.57 27.08 36.94
N THR A 438 58.57 26.50 37.63
CA THR A 438 57.77 27.26 38.60
C THR A 438 58.42 27.36 39.98
N GLN A 439 59.55 26.66 40.17
CA GLN A 439 60.27 26.53 41.43
C GLN A 439 61.68 27.15 41.36
N LEU A 440 62.00 27.88 40.29
CA LEU A 440 63.32 28.48 40.10
C LEU A 440 63.72 29.40 41.27
N SER A 441 62.79 30.16 41.85
CA SER A 441 63.06 31.01 43.03
C SER A 441 63.47 30.24 44.29
N SER A 442 63.18 28.93 44.36
CA SER A 442 63.54 28.08 45.50
C SER A 442 64.93 27.45 45.36
N ASP A 443 65.59 27.63 44.22
CA ASP A 443 66.91 27.09 43.93
C ASP A 443 67.94 28.22 43.95
N SER A 444 68.87 28.18 44.90
CA SER A 444 69.87 29.22 45.13
C SER A 444 70.75 29.50 43.90
N ARG A 445 70.82 28.56 42.94
CA ARG A 445 71.56 28.71 41.68
C ARG A 445 70.89 29.68 40.70
N PHE A 446 69.61 29.99 40.93
CA PHE A 446 68.84 31.00 40.20
C PHE A 446 68.61 32.26 41.05
N SER A 447 69.35 32.46 42.15
CA SER A 447 69.32 33.72 42.90
C SER A 447 69.93 34.86 42.08
N ILE A 448 69.39 36.07 42.21
CA ILE A 448 69.99 37.29 41.65
C ILE A 448 71.38 37.55 42.24
N SER A 449 71.57 37.26 43.53
CA SER A 449 72.83 37.39 44.27
C SER A 449 73.76 36.17 44.17
N PHE A 450 73.54 35.27 43.19
CA PHE A 450 74.32 34.05 43.02
C PHE A 450 75.84 34.29 43.05
N TYR A 451 76.29 35.33 42.36
CA TYR A 451 77.71 35.66 42.23
C TYR A 451 78.34 36.21 43.50
N GLU A 452 77.58 36.81 44.42
CA GLU A 452 78.10 37.28 45.71
C GLU A 452 78.50 36.11 46.63
N ASN A 453 77.94 34.93 46.39
CA ASN A 453 78.16 33.72 47.18
C ASN A 453 79.00 32.66 46.42
N SER A 454 79.45 32.94 45.20
CA SER A 454 80.20 32.01 44.35
C SER A 454 81.66 32.45 44.18
N ILE A 455 82.61 31.51 44.20
CA ILE A 455 84.06 31.78 44.15
C ILE A 455 84.57 32.06 42.71
N ASP A 456 83.72 31.93 41.69
CA ASP A 456 84.12 31.85 40.28
C ASP A 456 83.73 33.08 39.42
N ASP A 457 84.45 33.23 38.29
CA ASP A 457 84.23 34.26 37.25
C ASP A 457 82.81 34.28 36.67
N LYS A 458 82.38 35.43 36.13
CA LYS A 458 81.11 35.61 35.42
C LYS A 458 80.89 34.48 34.39
N HIS A 459 79.70 33.89 34.38
CA HIS A 459 79.33 32.79 33.48
C HIS A 459 80.14 31.48 33.66
N ALA A 460 80.66 31.23 34.86
CA ALA A 460 81.36 29.98 35.15
C ALA A 460 80.50 28.71 34.91
N PRO A 461 81.12 27.53 34.77
CA PRO A 461 80.43 26.25 34.54
C PRO A 461 79.39 25.85 35.61
N GLY A 462 79.29 26.57 36.72
CA GLY A 462 78.27 26.40 37.76
C GLY A 462 77.04 27.33 37.66
N ASP A 463 77.00 28.28 36.73
CA ASP A 463 75.85 29.18 36.55
C ASP A 463 74.74 28.52 35.72
N TYR A 464 73.80 27.88 36.42
CA TYR A 464 72.69 27.16 35.81
C TYR A 464 71.70 28.07 35.07
N LEU A 465 71.52 29.32 35.50
CA LEU A 465 70.66 30.27 34.78
C LEU A 465 71.33 30.74 33.48
N TYR A 466 72.64 30.98 33.48
CA TYR A 466 73.37 31.24 32.23
C TYR A 466 73.25 30.05 31.29
N GLN A 467 73.51 28.83 31.77
CA GLN A 467 73.35 27.62 30.96
C GLN A 467 71.94 27.47 30.40
N LEU A 468 70.91 27.69 31.21
CA LEU A 468 69.51 27.59 30.81
C LEU A 468 69.12 28.65 29.77
N ALA A 469 69.61 29.89 29.92
CA ALA A 469 69.37 30.97 28.97
C ALA A 469 70.10 30.77 27.63
N GLN A 470 71.24 30.07 27.63
CA GLN A 470 71.96 29.69 26.40
C GLN A 470 71.33 28.48 25.68
N VAL A 471 70.37 27.79 26.30
CA VAL A 471 69.67 26.68 25.64
C VAL A 471 68.80 27.24 24.51
N THR A 472 69.05 26.78 23.29
CA THR A 472 68.08 26.95 22.21
C THR A 472 66.92 26.01 22.45
N ASN A 473 65.73 26.57 22.66
CA ASN A 473 64.56 25.76 22.97
C ASN A 473 64.25 24.79 21.82
N TYR A 474 63.97 23.52 22.15
CA TYR A 474 63.64 22.53 21.13
C TYR A 474 62.33 22.92 20.46
N THR A 475 62.37 23.15 19.15
CA THR A 475 61.16 23.37 18.36
C THR A 475 60.54 22.01 18.09
N TYR A 476 59.43 21.71 18.77
CA TYR A 476 58.68 20.49 18.51
C TYR A 476 58.07 20.56 17.12
N SER A 477 58.08 19.45 16.39
CA SER A 477 57.42 19.35 15.09
C SER A 477 56.32 18.29 15.14
N ALA A 478 55.21 18.57 14.45
CA ALA A 478 54.22 17.54 14.20
C ALA A 478 54.82 16.51 13.22
N PRO A 479 54.64 15.20 13.43
CA PRO A 479 55.02 14.19 12.46
C PRO A 479 54.34 14.45 11.10
N ASN A 480 54.98 14.11 9.98
CA ASN A 480 54.26 14.04 8.71
C ASN A 480 53.36 12.79 8.73
N GLY A 481 52.05 12.92 8.50
CA GLY A 481 51.19 11.73 8.60
C GLY A 481 49.71 11.89 8.27
N PHE A 482 49.11 13.06 8.46
CA PHE A 482 47.70 13.23 8.11
C PHE A 482 47.49 13.12 6.60
N LYS A 483 46.52 12.30 6.20
CA LYS A 483 46.08 12.16 4.81
C LYS A 483 44.64 12.60 4.71
N ARG A 484 44.31 13.32 3.63
CA ARG A 484 42.90 13.58 3.33
C ARG A 484 42.24 12.26 2.95
N PHE A 485 40.93 12.15 3.09
CA PHE A 485 40.20 10.92 2.80
C PHE A 485 40.52 10.39 1.39
N GLU A 486 40.59 11.28 0.39
CA GLU A 486 40.92 10.95 -0.99
C GLU A 486 42.35 10.39 -1.19
N ASP A 487 43.26 10.63 -0.26
CA ASP A 487 44.67 10.22 -0.32
C ASP A 487 44.95 8.90 0.44
N ILE A 488 43.95 8.35 1.13
CA ILE A 488 44.08 7.09 1.90
C ILE A 488 44.29 5.89 0.97
N SER A 489 43.45 5.75 -0.06
CA SER A 489 43.50 4.64 -1.01
C SER A 489 42.88 5.00 -2.35
N THR A 490 43.16 4.21 -3.40
CA THR A 490 42.51 4.37 -4.71
C THR A 490 40.98 4.26 -4.64
N SER A 491 40.45 3.44 -3.73
CA SER A 491 39.00 3.27 -3.55
C SER A 491 38.39 4.51 -2.91
N ASN A 492 39.05 5.09 -1.90
CA ASN A 492 38.63 6.33 -1.26
C ASN A 492 38.67 7.49 -2.28
N ALA A 493 39.73 7.59 -3.09
CA ALA A 493 39.85 8.60 -4.13
C ALA A 493 38.67 8.56 -5.12
N LYS A 494 38.33 7.36 -5.62
CA LYS A 494 37.20 7.18 -6.56
C LYS A 494 35.86 7.52 -5.93
N PHE A 495 35.63 7.07 -4.69
CA PHE A 495 34.39 7.35 -3.98
C PHE A 495 34.24 8.83 -3.63
N TYR A 496 35.30 9.47 -3.14
CA TYR A 496 35.29 10.90 -2.84
C TYR A 496 35.09 11.74 -4.09
N LYS A 497 35.72 11.37 -5.22
CA LYS A 497 35.46 12.02 -6.51
C LYS A 497 33.97 11.97 -6.89
N LEU A 498 33.34 10.80 -6.72
CA LEU A 498 31.90 10.64 -6.94
C LEU A 498 31.09 11.56 -6.01
N LEU A 499 31.37 11.56 -4.71
CA LEU A 499 30.67 12.43 -3.74
C LEU A 499 30.86 13.92 -4.06
N ASN A 500 32.08 14.31 -4.41
CA ASN A 500 32.42 15.69 -4.74
C ASN A 500 31.71 16.14 -6.04
N GLU A 501 31.62 15.28 -7.05
CA GLU A 501 30.82 15.55 -8.26
C GLU A 501 29.33 15.78 -7.92
N MET A 502 28.80 15.11 -6.88
CA MET A 502 27.38 15.18 -6.49
C MET A 502 27.02 16.31 -5.52
N PHE A 503 27.90 16.65 -4.58
CA PHE A 503 27.53 17.44 -3.41
C PHE A 503 28.40 18.68 -3.17
N SER A 504 29.46 18.90 -3.96
CA SER A 504 30.25 20.13 -3.85
C SER A 504 29.43 21.36 -4.27
N SER A 505 29.82 22.55 -3.80
CA SER A 505 29.18 23.82 -4.18
C SER A 505 29.28 24.13 -5.68
N THR A 506 30.22 23.49 -6.38
CA THR A 506 30.38 23.48 -7.85
C THR A 506 29.69 22.28 -8.52
N GLY A 507 29.32 21.25 -7.76
CA GLY A 507 28.68 20.00 -8.18
C GLY A 507 27.17 20.15 -8.37
N GLY A 508 26.78 20.84 -9.44
CA GLY A 508 25.42 20.77 -9.96
C GLY A 508 24.36 21.55 -9.19
N ASN A 509 23.47 22.18 -9.96
CA ASN A 509 22.44 23.06 -9.47
C ASN A 509 21.43 22.25 -8.63
N ASN A 510 21.50 22.26 -7.28
CA ASN A 510 20.48 21.67 -6.40
C ASN A 510 19.06 22.16 -6.79
N THR A 511 18.99 23.34 -7.40
CA THR A 511 17.79 23.87 -8.05
C THR A 511 17.23 22.96 -9.16
N ALA A 512 18.05 22.32 -10.00
CA ALA A 512 17.58 21.41 -11.05
C ALA A 512 16.94 20.13 -10.46
N LYS A 513 17.54 19.54 -9.42
CA LYS A 513 16.92 18.44 -8.66
C LYS A 513 15.58 18.86 -8.04
N LYS A 514 15.54 20.03 -7.39
CA LYS A 514 14.31 20.60 -6.82
C LYS A 514 13.24 20.88 -7.88
N LYS A 515 13.63 21.43 -9.04
CA LYS A 515 12.73 21.67 -10.19
C LYS A 515 12.15 20.36 -10.72
N ALA A 516 12.97 19.33 -10.90
CA ALA A 516 12.51 18.02 -11.32
C ALA A 516 11.49 17.43 -10.34
N LYS A 517 11.83 17.41 -9.04
CA LYS A 517 10.93 16.93 -7.99
C LYS A 517 9.63 17.74 -7.91
N SER A 518 9.72 19.07 -8.00
CA SER A 518 8.55 19.97 -7.99
C SER A 518 7.65 19.77 -9.21
N ALA A 519 8.22 19.59 -10.41
CA ALA A 519 7.44 19.32 -11.62
C ALA A 519 6.70 17.98 -11.54
N ILE A 520 7.36 16.93 -11.04
CA ILE A 520 6.75 15.61 -10.80
C ILE A 520 5.61 15.72 -9.78
N THR A 521 5.85 16.42 -8.67
CA THR A 521 4.86 16.61 -7.59
C THR A 521 3.66 17.45 -8.07
N THR A 522 3.90 18.49 -8.86
CA THR A 522 2.84 19.29 -9.49
C THR A 522 2.00 18.45 -10.46
N LEU A 523 2.61 17.53 -11.20
CA LEU A 523 1.88 16.60 -12.05
C LEU A 523 1.01 15.67 -11.20
N MET A 524 1.55 15.09 -10.11
CA MET A 524 0.79 14.23 -9.20
C MET A 524 -0.40 14.96 -8.55
N ALA A 525 -0.22 16.20 -8.10
CA ALA A 525 -1.32 17.04 -7.60
C ALA A 525 -2.42 17.21 -8.65
N LYS A 526 -2.06 17.52 -9.89
CA LYS A 526 -3.04 17.68 -10.98
C LYS A 526 -3.73 16.38 -11.38
N VAL A 527 -3.03 15.25 -11.31
CA VAL A 527 -3.63 13.91 -11.48
C VAL A 527 -4.72 13.70 -10.43
N GLN A 528 -4.43 14.03 -9.17
CA GLN A 528 -5.39 13.95 -8.07
C GLN A 528 -6.56 14.91 -8.29
N ASP A 529 -6.30 16.19 -8.58
CA ASP A 529 -7.33 17.21 -8.84
C ASP A 529 -8.28 16.79 -9.97
N LEU A 530 -7.72 16.29 -11.09
CA LEU A 530 -8.52 15.86 -12.24
C LEU A 530 -9.39 14.66 -11.88
N PHE A 531 -8.84 13.70 -11.14
CA PHE A 531 -9.58 12.52 -10.71
C PHE A 531 -10.70 12.87 -9.72
N GLN A 532 -10.42 13.75 -8.76
CA GLN A 532 -11.42 14.26 -7.81
C GLN A 532 -12.47 15.14 -8.50
N GLY A 533 -12.10 15.81 -9.59
CA GLY A 533 -12.99 16.64 -10.41
C GLY A 533 -13.99 15.84 -11.25
N TYR A 534 -13.88 14.51 -11.34
CA TYR A 534 -14.84 13.72 -12.09
C TYR A 534 -16.24 13.74 -11.46
N GLU A 535 -17.26 14.04 -12.28
CA GLU A 535 -18.65 14.08 -11.83
C GLU A 535 -19.16 12.70 -11.44
N LEU A 536 -19.16 12.38 -10.15
CA LEU A 536 -19.76 11.13 -9.62
C LEU A 536 -21.27 11.30 -9.40
N ASN A 537 -21.98 11.71 -10.44
CA ASN A 537 -23.42 12.01 -10.40
C ASN A 537 -24.18 11.02 -11.29
N PRO A 538 -24.74 9.92 -10.74
CA PRO A 538 -25.62 9.06 -11.51
C PRO A 538 -26.95 9.78 -11.81
N GLU A 539 -27.68 9.36 -12.83
CA GLU A 539 -29.02 9.89 -13.11
C GLU A 539 -30.06 9.43 -12.05
N GLY A 540 -29.84 8.25 -11.45
CA GLY A 540 -30.65 7.69 -10.35
C GLY A 540 -30.56 8.45 -9.02
N ALA A 541 -31.00 7.80 -7.94
CA ALA A 541 -30.86 8.33 -6.58
C ALA A 541 -29.39 8.31 -6.13
N TYR A 542 -29.01 9.18 -5.20
CA TYR A 542 -27.68 9.13 -4.57
C TYR A 542 -27.73 8.33 -3.27
N LYS A 543 -28.85 8.42 -2.54
CA LYS A 543 -29.00 7.79 -1.23
C LYS A 543 -30.28 6.99 -1.12
N TYR A 544 -30.22 5.88 -0.39
CA TYR A 544 -31.40 5.14 0.03
C TYR A 544 -31.84 5.60 1.43
N ASN A 545 -30.89 5.76 2.36
CA ASN A 545 -31.12 6.28 3.71
C ASN A 545 -30.25 7.52 3.96
N PRO A 546 -30.80 8.65 4.46
CA PRO A 546 -30.03 9.87 4.71
C PRO A 546 -29.05 9.79 5.90
N LYS A 547 -29.00 8.68 6.67
CA LYS A 547 -28.02 8.53 7.76
C LYS A 547 -26.58 8.50 7.22
N PRO A 548 -25.61 9.10 7.94
CA PRO A 548 -24.20 8.97 7.59
C PRO A 548 -23.81 7.49 7.65
N ASN A 549 -23.26 6.95 6.56
CA ASN A 549 -22.75 5.60 6.52
C ASN A 549 -21.29 5.63 7.00
N ASN A 550 -21.01 5.00 8.15
CA ASN A 550 -19.65 4.91 8.70
C ASN A 550 -18.88 3.67 8.18
N ASN A 551 -19.52 2.84 7.35
CA ASN A 551 -18.92 1.63 6.79
C ASN A 551 -18.87 1.75 5.28
N SER A 552 -17.87 2.49 4.77
CA SER A 552 -17.38 2.31 3.41
C SER A 552 -16.04 1.60 3.49
N ALA A 553 -15.89 0.46 2.82
CA ALA A 553 -14.57 -0.10 2.56
C ALA A 553 -13.73 0.97 1.85
N ASP A 554 -12.50 1.20 2.29
CA ASP A 554 -11.71 2.34 1.81
C ASP A 554 -11.06 2.03 0.45
N THR A 555 -11.83 2.22 -0.62
CA THR A 555 -11.34 2.21 -2.00
C THR A 555 -11.02 3.62 -2.50
N SER A 556 -10.97 4.60 -1.59
CA SER A 556 -10.85 6.03 -1.89
C SER A 556 -9.39 6.51 -1.92
N PHE A 557 -8.44 5.62 -2.23
CA PHE A 557 -7.00 5.93 -2.14
C PHE A 557 -6.56 7.10 -3.02
N VAL A 558 -7.25 7.35 -4.14
CA VAL A 558 -6.94 8.48 -5.04
C VAL A 558 -7.27 9.83 -4.38
N SER A 559 -8.20 9.84 -3.43
CA SER A 559 -8.53 11.02 -2.61
C SER A 559 -7.80 11.08 -1.27
N ASP A 560 -6.95 10.11 -0.95
CA ASP A 560 -6.23 10.05 0.33
C ASP A 560 -4.85 10.73 0.24
N GLY A 561 -4.57 11.60 1.21
CA GLY A 561 -3.39 12.45 1.28
C GLY A 561 -3.35 13.57 0.22
N ASP A 562 -2.40 14.50 0.37
CA ASP A 562 -2.12 15.55 -0.61
C ASP A 562 -1.02 15.06 -1.59
N TRP A 563 -1.38 14.74 -2.83
CA TRP A 563 -0.43 14.28 -3.84
C TRP A 563 0.50 15.40 -4.35
N GLY A 564 0.23 16.65 -3.95
CA GLY A 564 1.13 17.80 -4.09
C GLY A 564 2.24 17.86 -3.05
N GLU A 565 2.27 16.94 -2.08
CA GLU A 565 3.42 16.73 -1.20
C GLU A 565 4.41 15.71 -1.78
N GLU A 566 5.71 15.99 -1.62
CA GLU A 566 6.79 15.17 -2.20
C GLU A 566 6.70 13.71 -1.72
N GLY A 567 6.48 12.80 -2.67
CA GLY A 567 6.45 11.35 -2.42
C GLY A 567 5.11 10.78 -1.97
N VAL A 568 4.11 11.61 -1.62
CA VAL A 568 2.81 11.14 -1.11
C VAL A 568 2.04 10.37 -2.18
N GLY A 569 1.88 10.91 -3.39
CA GLY A 569 1.16 10.21 -4.48
C GLY A 569 1.81 8.88 -4.88
N LYS A 570 3.15 8.83 -4.89
CA LYS A 570 3.92 7.59 -5.08
C LYS A 570 3.63 6.58 -3.96
N SER A 571 3.66 7.01 -2.70
CA SER A 571 3.41 6.13 -1.54
C SER A 571 1.99 5.58 -1.54
N LYS A 572 0.98 6.43 -1.76
CA LYS A 572 -0.43 6.04 -1.78
C LYS A 572 -0.73 5.05 -2.90
N THR A 573 -0.15 5.26 -4.08
CA THR A 573 -0.25 4.30 -5.19
C THR A 573 0.43 2.97 -4.85
N LYS A 574 1.62 3.02 -4.23
CA LYS A 574 2.35 1.83 -3.79
C LYS A 574 1.59 1.03 -2.71
N GLU A 575 0.96 1.72 -1.77
CA GLU A 575 0.10 1.13 -0.73
C GLU A 575 -1.12 0.44 -1.36
N ALA A 576 -1.77 1.09 -2.32
CA ALA A 576 -2.92 0.52 -3.03
C ALA A 576 -2.55 -0.75 -3.83
N LEU A 577 -1.36 -0.82 -4.44
CA LEU A 577 -0.88 -2.03 -5.11
C LEU A 577 -0.67 -3.22 -4.16
N ASN A 578 -0.47 -2.96 -2.87
CA ASN A 578 -0.29 -3.99 -1.84
C ASN A 578 -1.61 -4.42 -1.18
N SER A 579 -2.74 -3.84 -1.58
CA SER A 579 -4.04 -4.16 -1.00
C SER A 579 -4.57 -5.52 -1.47
N ASP A 580 -5.42 -6.13 -0.64
CA ASP A 580 -6.12 -7.39 -0.98
C ASP A 580 -6.90 -7.28 -2.30
N ILE A 581 -7.28 -6.06 -2.70
CA ILE A 581 -8.01 -5.76 -3.94
C ILE A 581 -7.22 -6.24 -5.18
N ILE A 582 -5.93 -5.94 -5.28
CA ILE A 582 -5.10 -6.42 -6.41
C ILE A 582 -4.82 -7.91 -6.30
N SER A 583 -4.73 -8.44 -5.08
CA SER A 583 -4.52 -9.87 -4.87
C SER A 583 -5.68 -10.71 -5.45
N ASN A 584 -6.91 -10.19 -5.34
CA ASN A 584 -8.14 -10.81 -5.88
C ASN A 584 -8.21 -10.74 -7.41
N VAL A 585 -7.52 -9.79 -8.06
CA VAL A 585 -7.49 -9.68 -9.53
C VAL A 585 -6.88 -10.95 -10.16
N GLY A 586 -5.86 -11.53 -9.53
CA GLY A 586 -5.21 -12.75 -10.01
C GLY A 586 -6.11 -13.99 -9.93
N ASP A 587 -7.09 -13.99 -9.03
CA ASP A 587 -7.93 -15.16 -8.72
C ASP A 587 -9.25 -15.18 -9.51
N MET A 588 -9.53 -14.10 -10.26
CA MET A 588 -10.74 -13.94 -11.09
C MET A 588 -10.94 -15.07 -12.10
N ALA A 589 -9.87 -15.58 -12.70
CA ALA A 589 -9.95 -16.66 -13.69
C ALA A 589 -10.49 -17.96 -13.08
N SER A 590 -10.11 -18.26 -11.84
CA SER A 590 -10.60 -19.44 -11.10
C SER A 590 -12.08 -19.28 -10.72
N ASN A 591 -12.52 -18.06 -10.43
CA ASN A 591 -13.90 -17.75 -10.05
C ASN A 591 -14.86 -17.66 -11.25
N ALA A 592 -14.35 -17.39 -12.45
CA ALA A 592 -15.15 -17.17 -13.65
C ALA A 592 -16.03 -18.36 -14.03
N ALA A 593 -15.50 -19.59 -13.98
CA ALA A 593 -16.21 -20.79 -14.43
C ALA A 593 -17.54 -21.02 -13.69
N ASN A 594 -17.57 -20.71 -12.39
CA ASN A 594 -18.75 -20.94 -11.56
C ASN A 594 -19.72 -19.75 -11.53
N LYS A 595 -19.29 -18.55 -11.96
CA LYS A 595 -20.04 -17.30 -11.78
C LYS A 595 -20.43 -16.62 -13.09
N ILE A 596 -20.01 -17.13 -14.24
CA ILE A 596 -20.19 -16.44 -15.53
C ILE A 596 -21.67 -16.15 -15.85
N LEU A 597 -22.59 -17.03 -15.47
CA LEU A 597 -24.02 -16.84 -15.72
C LEU A 597 -24.62 -15.79 -14.78
N LEU A 598 -24.26 -15.80 -13.49
CA LEU A 598 -24.65 -14.75 -12.54
C LEU A 598 -24.10 -13.39 -12.97
N LEU A 599 -22.83 -13.35 -13.38
CA LEU A 599 -22.19 -12.16 -13.91
C LEU A 599 -22.90 -11.60 -15.15
N VAL A 600 -23.20 -12.47 -16.13
CA VAL A 600 -23.91 -12.05 -17.34
C VAL A 600 -25.29 -11.53 -16.96
N TYR A 601 -26.02 -12.23 -16.10
CA TYR A 601 -27.31 -11.75 -15.61
C TYR A 601 -27.20 -10.36 -14.98
N ASP A 602 -26.30 -10.18 -14.02
CA ASP A 602 -26.12 -8.91 -13.31
C ASP A 602 -25.74 -7.77 -14.27
N THR A 603 -24.84 -8.03 -15.21
CA THR A 603 -24.36 -6.98 -16.13
C THR A 603 -25.34 -6.61 -17.24
N GLU A 604 -26.33 -7.46 -17.51
CA GLU A 604 -27.36 -7.22 -18.52
C GLU A 604 -28.73 -6.85 -17.91
N MET A 605 -28.95 -7.08 -16.61
CA MET A 605 -30.18 -6.68 -15.90
C MET A 605 -30.05 -5.34 -15.18
N PHE A 606 -28.83 -4.94 -14.80
CA PHE A 606 -28.59 -3.72 -14.03
C PHE A 606 -27.73 -2.73 -14.80
N SER A 607 -27.96 -1.44 -14.53
CA SER A 607 -27.24 -0.34 -15.16
C SER A 607 -25.88 -0.07 -14.51
N ASN A 608 -24.94 0.41 -15.32
CA ASN A 608 -23.68 1.00 -14.87
C ASN A 608 -23.61 2.49 -15.24
N TYR A 609 -22.58 3.18 -14.77
CA TYR A 609 -22.37 4.61 -14.96
C TYR A 609 -22.44 5.08 -16.42
N THR A 610 -22.00 4.25 -17.36
CA THR A 610 -22.02 4.55 -18.80
C THR A 610 -23.31 4.15 -19.52
N THR A 611 -24.30 3.60 -18.80
CA THR A 611 -25.56 3.19 -19.39
C THR A 611 -26.36 4.41 -19.83
N THR A 612 -26.61 4.50 -21.14
CA THR A 612 -27.48 5.53 -21.71
C THR A 612 -28.95 5.11 -21.61
N SER A 613 -29.85 6.08 -21.47
CA SER A 613 -31.30 5.79 -21.51
C SER A 613 -31.78 5.44 -22.91
N THR A 614 -31.05 5.84 -23.96
CA THR A 614 -31.37 5.57 -25.37
C THR A 614 -30.14 5.21 -26.21
N LEU A 615 -30.35 4.39 -27.25
CA LEU A 615 -29.41 4.03 -28.30
C LEU A 615 -29.67 4.92 -29.51
N VAL A 616 -28.63 5.58 -30.03
CA VAL A 616 -28.72 6.37 -31.26
C VAL A 616 -28.40 5.47 -32.45
N ASN A 617 -29.43 5.04 -33.19
CA ASN A 617 -29.22 4.24 -34.38
C ASN A 617 -28.77 5.13 -35.55
N SER A 618 -27.51 4.97 -35.99
CA SER A 618 -26.89 5.86 -36.97
C SER A 618 -27.34 5.60 -38.42
N SER A 619 -28.09 4.51 -38.67
CA SER A 619 -28.50 4.08 -40.02
C SER A 619 -29.97 4.36 -40.39
N GLU A 620 -30.83 4.73 -39.45
CA GLU A 620 -32.21 5.15 -39.72
C GLU A 620 -32.52 6.41 -38.90
N GLY A 621 -32.90 7.50 -39.57
CA GLY A 621 -33.04 8.84 -39.00
C GLY A 621 -33.49 8.86 -37.53
N SER A 622 -32.54 9.13 -36.63
CA SER A 622 -32.71 9.56 -35.24
C SER A 622 -33.91 8.94 -34.50
N ARG A 623 -34.05 7.61 -34.52
CA ARG A 623 -34.89 6.90 -33.55
C ARG A 623 -34.02 6.48 -32.37
N GLU A 624 -34.29 7.10 -31.23
CA GLU A 624 -33.74 6.74 -29.94
C GLU A 624 -34.50 5.53 -29.39
N GLU A 625 -33.85 4.36 -29.33
CA GLU A 625 -34.44 3.16 -28.71
C GLU A 625 -33.93 2.98 -27.29
N PRO A 626 -34.77 2.68 -26.29
CA PRO A 626 -34.29 2.53 -24.93
C PRO A 626 -33.36 1.32 -24.80
N VAL A 627 -32.29 1.47 -24.01
CA VAL A 627 -31.47 0.32 -23.60
C VAL A 627 -32.34 -0.57 -22.71
N LYS A 628 -32.40 -1.86 -23.03
CA LYS A 628 -33.28 -2.82 -22.35
C LYS A 628 -32.50 -3.90 -21.64
N THR A 629 -33.06 -4.40 -20.56
CA THR A 629 -32.63 -5.60 -19.86
C THR A 629 -32.80 -6.86 -20.74
N MET A 630 -32.26 -8.00 -20.30
CA MET A 630 -32.51 -9.30 -20.94
C MET A 630 -34.00 -9.69 -20.98
N SER A 631 -34.81 -9.15 -20.08
CA SER A 631 -36.27 -9.31 -20.05
C SER A 631 -37.01 -8.35 -20.99
N GLY A 632 -36.28 -7.46 -21.69
CA GLY A 632 -36.86 -6.48 -22.61
C GLY A 632 -37.41 -5.22 -21.93
N ILE A 633 -37.11 -5.02 -20.64
CA ILE A 633 -37.55 -3.87 -19.86
C ILE A 633 -36.59 -2.70 -20.06
N PRO A 634 -37.07 -1.48 -20.41
CA PRO A 634 -36.23 -0.29 -20.48
C PRO A 634 -35.52 0.00 -19.17
N LEU A 635 -34.19 0.17 -19.21
CA LEU A 635 -33.41 0.66 -18.08
C LEU A 635 -33.62 2.16 -17.90
N GLY A 636 -33.78 2.59 -16.65
CA GLY A 636 -33.98 4.01 -16.31
C GLY A 636 -34.56 4.19 -14.92
N VAL A 637 -34.66 5.43 -14.46
CA VAL A 637 -35.07 5.76 -13.08
C VAL A 637 -36.46 5.22 -12.69
N ASP A 638 -37.33 4.95 -13.67
CA ASP A 638 -38.66 4.37 -13.47
C ASP A 638 -38.64 2.92 -12.99
N VAL A 639 -37.55 2.18 -13.27
CA VAL A 639 -37.37 0.78 -12.86
C VAL A 639 -36.20 0.68 -11.88
N ASN A 640 -35.08 1.32 -12.22
CA ASN A 640 -33.81 1.26 -11.51
C ASN A 640 -33.66 2.44 -10.55
N TYR A 641 -33.76 2.21 -9.25
CA TYR A 641 -33.65 3.29 -8.26
C TYR A 641 -32.27 3.94 -8.29
N TYR A 642 -31.22 3.11 -8.39
CA TYR A 642 -29.83 3.52 -8.51
C TYR A 642 -29.34 3.55 -9.95
N PHE A 643 -30.21 3.89 -10.91
CA PHE A 643 -29.84 3.99 -12.33
C PHE A 643 -28.49 4.71 -12.53
N GLN A 644 -27.56 4.09 -13.27
CA GLN A 644 -26.15 4.48 -13.44
C GLN A 644 -25.22 4.29 -12.23
N SER A 645 -25.58 3.45 -11.26
CA SER A 645 -24.73 3.08 -10.12
C SER A 645 -24.99 1.66 -9.59
N GLU A 646 -25.77 0.85 -10.29
CA GLU A 646 -26.23 -0.45 -9.78
C GLU A 646 -25.12 -1.51 -9.84
N GLN A 647 -24.43 -1.64 -10.97
CA GLN A 647 -23.29 -2.55 -11.09
C GLN A 647 -22.13 -2.13 -10.15
N GLU A 648 -21.96 -0.83 -9.93
CA GLU A 648 -20.96 -0.31 -9.00
C GLU A 648 -21.32 -0.63 -7.54
N TYR A 649 -22.61 -0.67 -7.20
CA TYR A 649 -23.07 -1.23 -5.92
C TYR A 649 -22.79 -2.73 -5.82
N LEU A 650 -23.04 -3.50 -6.89
CA LEU A 650 -22.71 -4.94 -6.89
C LEU A 650 -21.22 -5.19 -6.63
N PHE A 651 -20.34 -4.31 -7.12
CA PHE A 651 -18.91 -4.36 -6.83
C PHE A 651 -18.53 -3.86 -5.43
N HIS A 652 -18.93 -2.64 -5.05
CA HIS A 652 -18.44 -2.00 -3.82
C HIS A 652 -19.25 -2.37 -2.57
N GLY A 653 -20.54 -2.63 -2.72
CA GLY A 653 -21.44 -3.10 -1.65
C GLY A 653 -22.03 -1.99 -0.76
N ASN A 654 -21.80 -0.71 -1.04
CA ASN A 654 -22.40 0.37 -0.24
C ASN A 654 -23.85 0.62 -0.66
N PHE A 655 -24.79 -0.07 -0.01
CA PHE A 655 -26.22 0.01 -0.33
C PHE A 655 -26.84 1.40 -0.08
N ASN A 656 -26.19 2.26 0.71
CA ASN A 656 -26.75 3.55 1.10
C ASN A 656 -26.24 4.73 0.28
N ASP A 657 -25.10 4.61 -0.40
CA ASP A 657 -24.43 5.72 -1.08
C ASP A 657 -23.89 5.31 -2.47
N ALA A 658 -24.63 5.72 -3.51
CA ALA A 658 -24.26 5.49 -4.90
C ALA A 658 -22.95 6.20 -5.29
N LYS A 659 -22.67 7.37 -4.73
CA LYS A 659 -21.44 8.11 -5.07
C LYS A 659 -20.21 7.41 -4.53
N ALA A 660 -20.31 6.80 -3.34
CA ALA A 660 -19.25 5.97 -2.78
C ALA A 660 -18.97 4.76 -3.69
N ASN A 661 -20.01 4.09 -4.20
CA ASN A 661 -19.86 2.99 -5.16
C ASN A 661 -19.15 3.44 -6.45
N LEU A 662 -19.55 4.57 -7.03
CA LEU A 662 -18.91 5.13 -8.22
C LEU A 662 -17.44 5.53 -7.97
N ALA A 663 -17.15 6.14 -6.81
CA ALA A 663 -15.78 6.50 -6.42
C ALA A 663 -14.89 5.26 -6.28
N SER A 664 -15.44 4.19 -5.70
CA SER A 664 -14.76 2.90 -5.56
C SER A 664 -14.36 2.31 -6.91
N VAL A 665 -15.29 2.25 -7.85
CA VAL A 665 -15.01 1.70 -9.19
C VAL A 665 -14.04 2.58 -9.95
N ALA A 666 -14.16 3.91 -9.85
CA ALA A 666 -13.20 4.81 -10.45
C ALA A 666 -11.78 4.58 -9.90
N GLY A 667 -11.63 4.37 -8.59
CA GLY A 667 -10.35 4.09 -7.95
C GLY A 667 -9.76 2.75 -8.42
N MET A 668 -10.60 1.72 -8.52
CA MET A 668 -10.18 0.41 -9.03
C MET A 668 -9.78 0.46 -10.50
N LEU A 669 -10.52 1.20 -11.33
CA LEU A 669 -10.14 1.47 -12.72
C LEU A 669 -8.79 2.14 -12.80
N PHE A 670 -8.55 3.19 -12.01
CA PHE A 670 -7.26 3.89 -11.98
C PHE A 670 -6.12 2.94 -11.62
N LEU A 671 -6.29 2.09 -10.61
CA LEU A 671 -5.24 1.18 -10.16
C LEU A 671 -4.87 0.14 -11.22
N VAL A 672 -5.88 -0.52 -11.79
CA VAL A 672 -5.67 -1.50 -12.87
C VAL A 672 -5.04 -0.83 -14.09
N ARG A 673 -5.52 0.37 -14.45
CA ARG A 673 -4.96 1.17 -15.55
C ARG A 673 -3.51 1.54 -15.30
N PHE A 674 -3.20 2.01 -14.10
CA PHE A 674 -1.83 2.33 -13.71
C PHE A 674 -0.87 1.14 -13.91
N VAL A 675 -1.27 -0.09 -13.58
CA VAL A 675 -0.41 -1.27 -13.80
C VAL A 675 -0.11 -1.48 -15.29
N PHE A 676 -1.13 -1.41 -16.14
CA PHE A 676 -0.96 -1.56 -17.60
C PHE A 676 -0.17 -0.40 -18.20
N ASP A 677 -0.47 0.84 -17.81
CA ASP A 677 0.15 2.04 -18.36
C ASP A 677 1.60 2.20 -17.87
N TYR A 678 1.90 1.83 -16.63
CA TYR A 678 3.27 1.79 -16.10
C TYR A 678 4.11 0.73 -16.81
N THR A 679 3.53 -0.44 -17.05
CA THR A 679 4.19 -1.49 -17.85
C THR A 679 4.45 -1.00 -19.27
N ALA A 680 3.45 -0.41 -19.92
CA ALA A 680 3.58 0.10 -21.27
C ALA A 680 4.57 1.27 -21.36
N ALA A 681 4.71 2.10 -20.32
CA ALA A 681 5.61 3.25 -20.29
C ALA A 681 7.07 2.90 -20.64
N PHE A 682 7.52 1.66 -20.38
CA PHE A 682 8.86 1.19 -20.79
C PHE A 682 9.02 0.94 -22.30
N THR A 683 7.90 0.86 -23.03
CA THR A 683 7.86 0.65 -24.48
C THR A 683 7.47 1.92 -25.24
N ILE A 684 6.92 2.92 -24.55
CA ILE A 684 6.59 4.22 -25.14
C ILE A 684 7.86 5.05 -25.30
N THR A 685 8.16 5.41 -26.54
CA THR A 685 9.39 6.11 -26.91
C THR A 685 9.43 7.51 -26.30
N GLU A 686 8.32 8.24 -26.35
CA GLU A 686 8.23 9.59 -25.80
C GLU A 686 8.51 9.57 -24.30
N VAL A 687 7.93 8.61 -23.56
CA VAL A 687 8.15 8.43 -22.13
C VAL A 687 9.61 8.08 -21.83
N ASN A 688 10.20 7.11 -22.53
CA ASN A 688 11.61 6.75 -22.33
C ASN A 688 12.56 7.93 -22.61
N THR A 689 12.26 8.72 -23.64
CA THR A 689 13.04 9.92 -23.98
C THR A 689 12.91 10.97 -22.89
N THR A 690 11.69 11.28 -22.42
CA THR A 690 11.47 12.24 -21.33
C THR A 690 12.14 11.81 -20.04
N VAL A 691 12.02 10.54 -19.64
CA VAL A 691 12.69 9.99 -18.45
C VAL A 691 14.21 10.18 -18.57
N SER A 692 14.80 9.78 -19.71
CA SER A 692 16.23 9.95 -19.96
C SER A 692 16.68 11.42 -19.94
N GLU A 693 15.86 12.34 -20.44
CA GLU A 693 16.17 13.77 -20.43
C GLU A 693 16.07 14.38 -19.03
N ILE A 694 15.11 13.94 -18.21
CA ILE A 694 15.01 14.32 -16.79
C ILE A 694 16.26 13.82 -16.05
N GLU A 695 16.65 12.56 -16.26
CA GLU A 695 17.88 12.00 -15.68
C GLU A 695 19.14 12.77 -16.11
N ALA A 696 19.21 13.17 -17.38
CA ALA A 696 20.31 14.00 -17.88
C ALA A 696 20.35 15.38 -17.20
N ALA A 697 19.19 16.00 -16.97
CA ALA A 697 19.09 17.29 -16.29
C ALA A 697 19.55 17.23 -14.81
N VAL A 698 19.41 16.06 -14.17
CA VAL A 698 19.87 15.81 -12.80
C VAL A 698 21.11 14.93 -12.74
N ALA A 699 21.88 14.81 -13.83
CA ALA A 699 23.02 13.91 -13.92
C ALA A 699 24.13 14.21 -12.90
N PHE A 700 24.17 15.43 -12.34
CA PHE A 700 25.07 15.78 -11.25
C PHE A 700 24.81 14.94 -9.99
N THR A 701 23.59 14.43 -9.78
CA THR A 701 23.25 13.47 -8.70
C THR A 701 23.87 12.08 -8.92
N GLY A 702 24.65 11.92 -9.99
CA GLY A 702 25.40 10.71 -10.29
C GLY A 702 24.46 9.51 -10.49
N PRO A 703 24.72 8.37 -9.83
CA PRO A 703 23.92 7.16 -10.03
C PRO A 703 22.50 7.26 -9.43
N PHE A 704 22.21 8.29 -8.61
CA PHE A 704 20.88 8.51 -8.02
C PHE A 704 19.88 9.17 -8.97
N ALA A 705 20.35 9.70 -10.12
CA ALA A 705 19.49 10.30 -11.15
C ALA A 705 18.35 9.37 -11.60
N ILE A 706 18.59 8.05 -11.58
CA ILE A 706 17.59 7.02 -11.92
C ILE A 706 16.31 7.16 -11.11
N VAL A 707 16.39 7.46 -9.81
CA VAL A 707 15.20 7.47 -8.96
C VAL A 707 14.28 8.63 -9.32
N ILE A 708 14.86 9.78 -9.70
CA ILE A 708 14.09 10.95 -10.14
C ILE A 708 13.44 10.66 -11.51
N GLY A 709 14.17 10.03 -12.43
CA GLY A 709 13.63 9.61 -13.72
C GLY A 709 12.48 8.60 -13.56
N GLU A 710 12.64 7.62 -12.67
CA GLU A 710 11.64 6.59 -12.43
C GLU A 710 10.44 7.12 -11.63
N ALA A 711 10.62 8.10 -10.74
CA ALA A 711 9.51 8.84 -10.14
C ALA A 711 8.70 9.62 -11.19
N ALA A 712 9.37 10.21 -12.21
CA ALA A 712 8.69 10.82 -13.34
C ALA A 712 7.90 9.78 -14.16
N ARG A 713 8.46 8.59 -14.39
CA ARG A 713 7.75 7.49 -15.07
C ARG A 713 6.48 7.09 -14.32
N VAL A 714 6.53 6.99 -12.99
CA VAL A 714 5.35 6.74 -12.15
C VAL A 714 4.30 7.84 -12.37
N ALA A 715 4.67 9.11 -12.25
CA ALA A 715 3.73 10.23 -12.43
C ALA A 715 3.12 10.28 -13.84
N ILE A 716 3.91 9.97 -14.88
CA ILE A 716 3.46 9.89 -16.28
C ILE A 716 2.44 8.76 -16.46
N ALA A 717 2.70 7.58 -15.89
CA ALA A 717 1.77 6.45 -15.97
C ALA A 717 0.46 6.73 -15.20
N MET A 718 0.54 7.40 -14.04
CA MET A 718 -0.64 7.86 -13.31
C MET A 718 -1.46 8.87 -14.12
N ALA A 719 -0.80 9.78 -14.85
CA ALA A 719 -1.47 10.72 -15.73
C ALA A 719 -2.23 10.04 -16.88
N GLU A 720 -1.61 9.07 -17.55
CA GLU A 720 -2.28 8.25 -18.57
C GLU A 720 -3.47 7.48 -17.99
N ALA A 721 -3.29 6.86 -16.82
CA ALA A 721 -4.34 6.10 -16.14
C ALA A 721 -5.54 6.99 -15.78
N THR A 722 -5.31 8.23 -15.33
CA THR A 722 -6.39 9.19 -15.10
C THR A 722 -7.12 9.52 -16.40
N ILE A 723 -6.41 9.83 -17.49
CA ILE A 723 -7.03 10.08 -18.80
C ILE A 723 -7.90 8.88 -19.23
N ASP A 724 -7.40 7.66 -19.05
CA ASP A 724 -8.09 6.43 -19.37
C ASP A 724 -9.37 6.22 -18.55
N VAL A 725 -9.34 6.50 -17.25
CA VAL A 725 -10.54 6.49 -16.40
C VAL A 725 -11.56 7.50 -16.90
N GLY A 726 -11.13 8.72 -17.23
CA GLY A 726 -11.98 9.76 -17.80
C GLY A 726 -12.65 9.32 -19.11
N ARG A 727 -11.89 8.69 -20.02
CA ARG A 727 -12.40 8.16 -21.30
C ARG A 727 -13.40 7.02 -21.09
N LEU A 728 -13.06 6.05 -20.23
CA LEU A 728 -13.95 4.93 -19.92
C LEU A 728 -15.28 5.43 -19.35
N ARG A 729 -15.25 6.41 -18.44
CA ARG A 729 -16.46 7.00 -17.84
C ARG A 729 -17.33 7.78 -18.83
N LYS A 730 -16.78 8.21 -19.96
CA LYS A 730 -17.54 8.81 -21.07
C LYS A 730 -18.05 7.76 -22.08
N GLY A 731 -17.80 6.47 -21.84
CA GLY A 731 -18.21 5.38 -22.72
C GLY A 731 -17.22 5.05 -23.84
N HIS A 732 -16.02 5.63 -23.85
CA HIS A 732 -15.02 5.32 -24.88
C HIS A 732 -14.31 4.00 -24.60
N ALA A 733 -13.98 3.27 -25.67
CA ALA A 733 -13.15 2.08 -25.58
C ALA A 733 -11.67 2.47 -25.45
N VAL A 734 -10.97 1.86 -24.49
CA VAL A 734 -9.57 2.15 -24.21
C VAL A 734 -8.73 0.89 -24.33
N ALA A 735 -7.62 0.94 -25.06
CA ALA A 735 -6.74 -0.20 -25.28
C ALA A 735 -6.21 -0.75 -23.96
N LEU A 736 -6.17 -2.07 -23.80
CA LEU A 736 -5.60 -2.69 -22.60
C LEU A 736 -4.09 -2.43 -22.53
N TRP A 737 -3.39 -2.65 -23.64
CA TRP A 737 -1.96 -2.39 -23.77
C TRP A 737 -1.71 -1.14 -24.60
N LYS A 738 -1.02 -0.17 -24.01
CA LYS A 738 -0.66 1.07 -24.69
C LYS A 738 0.53 0.88 -25.63
N THR A 739 0.51 1.63 -26.72
CA THR A 739 1.57 1.74 -27.71
C THR A 739 1.77 3.21 -28.07
N ASN A 740 2.82 3.52 -28.82
CA ASN A 740 3.11 4.89 -29.24
C ASN A 740 1.96 5.55 -30.03
N SER A 741 1.00 4.79 -30.58
CA SER A 741 -0.11 5.34 -31.37
C SER A 741 -1.38 5.66 -30.57
N ASN A 742 -1.54 5.09 -29.37
CA ASN A 742 -2.74 5.26 -28.55
C ASN A 742 -2.46 5.83 -27.14
N TRP A 743 -1.19 6.08 -26.82
CA TRP A 743 -0.77 6.86 -25.66
C TRP A 743 -1.27 8.30 -25.78
N GLN A 744 -1.95 8.83 -24.76
CA GLN A 744 -2.63 10.12 -24.83
C GLN A 744 -1.88 11.23 -24.09
N PHE A 745 -1.25 10.92 -22.96
CA PHE A 745 -0.58 11.91 -22.12
C PHE A 745 0.65 12.50 -22.81
N LYS A 746 0.59 13.80 -23.12
CA LYS A 746 1.69 14.55 -23.74
C LYS A 746 2.76 14.87 -22.69
N VAL A 747 3.89 14.18 -22.74
CA VAL A 747 4.99 14.35 -21.75
C VAL A 747 5.79 15.65 -21.93
N SER A 748 5.58 16.37 -23.04
CA SER A 748 6.28 17.62 -23.34
C SER A 748 6.08 18.73 -22.30
N GLY A 749 4.91 18.78 -21.63
CA GLY A 749 4.63 19.74 -20.56
C GLY A 749 5.54 19.53 -19.34
N LEU A 750 5.69 18.27 -18.91
CA LEU A 750 6.58 17.90 -17.80
C LEU A 750 8.02 18.28 -18.12
N LEU A 751 8.49 17.94 -19.32
CA LEU A 751 9.85 18.23 -19.75
C LEU A 751 10.17 19.73 -19.77
N LYS A 752 9.22 20.56 -20.23
CA LYS A 752 9.35 22.03 -20.21
C LYS A 752 9.41 22.57 -18.79
N ALA A 753 8.61 22.07 -17.85
CA ALA A 753 8.69 22.51 -16.47
C ALA A 753 10.04 22.18 -15.82
N VAL A 754 10.64 21.04 -16.15
CA VAL A 754 11.98 20.66 -15.66
C VAL A 754 13.06 21.59 -16.23
N LYS A 755 12.99 21.96 -17.52
CA LYS A 755 14.01 22.80 -18.19
C LYS A 755 13.85 24.29 -17.93
N ASP A 756 12.62 24.81 -17.98
CA ASP A 756 12.33 26.24 -18.11
C ASP A 756 11.69 26.88 -16.86
N SER A 757 11.38 26.10 -15.81
CA SER A 757 10.73 26.59 -14.57
C SER A 757 9.32 27.19 -14.80
N ALA A 758 8.63 26.77 -15.85
CA ALA A 758 7.23 27.13 -16.04
C ALA A 758 6.36 26.43 -14.98
N GLN A 759 5.40 27.17 -14.39
CA GLN A 759 4.38 26.60 -13.47
C GLN A 759 3.45 25.60 -14.19
N ASP A 760 3.45 25.62 -15.52
CA ASP A 760 2.64 24.75 -16.36
C ASP A 760 3.39 23.49 -16.78
N ALA A 761 3.75 22.65 -15.81
CA ALA A 761 4.17 21.26 -16.08
C ALA A 761 3.08 20.41 -16.77
N ALA A 762 1.88 20.98 -16.97
CA ALA A 762 0.67 20.27 -17.35
C ALA A 762 -0.08 20.92 -18.51
N ALA A 763 0.64 21.28 -19.58
CA ALA A 763 -0.05 21.39 -20.85
C ALA A 763 -0.57 19.99 -21.24
N ASP A 764 -1.89 19.84 -21.19
CA ASP A 764 -2.71 18.75 -21.76
C ASP A 764 -2.92 17.47 -20.92
N LEU A 765 -3.37 17.60 -19.66
CA LEU A 765 -4.22 16.56 -19.03
C LEU A 765 -5.67 16.61 -19.56
N LYS A 766 -5.87 17.00 -20.82
CA LYS A 766 -7.18 17.07 -21.47
C LYS A 766 -7.33 15.87 -22.39
N ASP A 767 -8.49 15.23 -22.27
CA ASP A 767 -8.95 14.20 -23.19
C ASP A 767 -9.24 14.85 -24.55
N ASP A 768 -8.23 14.91 -25.43
CA ASP A 768 -8.35 15.42 -26.80
C ASP A 768 -8.91 14.34 -27.77
N SER A 769 -9.06 13.09 -27.31
CA SER A 769 -9.33 11.92 -28.14
C SER A 769 -10.67 11.28 -27.83
N SER A 770 -11.72 11.78 -28.50
CA SER A 770 -13.04 11.12 -28.55
C SER A 770 -13.07 9.83 -29.37
N LYS A 771 -11.93 9.37 -29.89
CA LYS A 771 -11.82 8.16 -30.69
C LYS A 771 -11.62 6.95 -29.79
N ASP A 772 -12.34 5.88 -30.09
CA ASP A 772 -12.14 4.58 -29.46
C ASP A 772 -10.83 3.92 -29.92
N ASP A 773 -10.13 3.32 -28.96
CA ASP A 773 -8.98 2.48 -29.24
C ASP A 773 -9.44 1.12 -29.81
N LYS A 774 -8.70 0.56 -30.77
CA LYS A 774 -9.04 -0.72 -31.42
C LYS A 774 -7.85 -1.70 -31.43
N PRO A 775 -7.95 -2.90 -30.81
CA PRO A 775 -9.02 -3.33 -29.90
C PRO A 775 -8.95 -2.57 -28.56
N GLY A 776 -10.12 -2.30 -27.96
CA GLY A 776 -10.26 -1.59 -26.68
C GLY A 776 -11.31 -2.23 -25.77
N LEU A 777 -11.18 -1.97 -24.47
CA LEU A 777 -12.14 -2.37 -23.45
C LEU A 777 -13.00 -1.16 -23.05
N LEU A 778 -14.30 -1.42 -22.88
CA LEU A 778 -15.27 -0.45 -22.39
C LEU A 778 -15.36 -0.50 -20.87
N TYR A 779 -16.00 0.51 -20.28
CA TYR A 779 -16.28 0.55 -18.85
C TYR A 779 -17.00 -0.72 -18.34
N SER A 780 -17.98 -1.21 -19.10
CA SER A 780 -18.72 -2.44 -18.79
C SER A 780 -17.84 -3.70 -18.81
N ASP A 781 -16.77 -3.74 -19.62
CA ASP A 781 -15.85 -4.87 -19.62
C ASP A 781 -15.02 -4.92 -18.34
N TYR A 782 -14.55 -3.76 -17.86
CA TYR A 782 -13.87 -3.66 -16.57
C TYR A 782 -14.78 -4.00 -15.40
N LEU A 783 -16.04 -3.54 -15.40
CA LEU A 783 -16.99 -3.92 -14.36
C LEU A 783 -17.26 -5.42 -14.32
N ARG A 784 -17.43 -6.06 -15.49
CA ARG A 784 -17.59 -7.52 -15.56
C ARG A 784 -16.42 -8.26 -14.91
N LEU A 785 -15.21 -7.78 -15.17
CA LEU A 785 -14.00 -8.25 -14.53
C LEU A 785 -14.07 -8.03 -13.01
N PHE A 786 -14.39 -6.82 -12.56
CA PHE A 786 -14.38 -6.51 -11.13
C PHE A 786 -15.40 -7.32 -10.33
N LEU A 787 -16.56 -7.62 -10.90
CA LEU A 787 -17.56 -8.48 -10.27
C LEU A 787 -17.09 -9.93 -10.10
N LEU A 788 -16.16 -10.43 -10.91
CA LEU A 788 -15.55 -11.76 -10.71
C LEU A 788 -14.65 -11.83 -9.47
N MET A 789 -14.27 -10.67 -8.90
CA MET A 789 -13.51 -10.59 -7.65
C MET A 789 -14.40 -10.77 -6.41
N ILE A 790 -15.72 -10.58 -6.55
CA ILE A 790 -16.67 -10.70 -5.44
C ILE A 790 -17.03 -12.17 -5.24
N ASP A 791 -17.24 -12.58 -3.99
CA ASP A 791 -17.73 -13.92 -3.69
C ASP A 791 -19.10 -14.17 -4.35
N GLY A 792 -19.38 -15.41 -4.75
CA GLY A 792 -20.59 -15.72 -5.52
C GLY A 792 -21.87 -15.54 -4.70
N ASP A 793 -21.80 -15.89 -3.42
CA ASP A 793 -22.96 -15.77 -2.53
C ASP A 793 -23.14 -14.31 -2.10
N GLU A 794 -22.03 -13.60 -1.84
CA GLU A 794 -22.06 -12.17 -1.57
C GLU A 794 -22.60 -11.36 -2.76
N LEU A 795 -22.19 -11.69 -3.99
CA LEU A 795 -22.72 -11.07 -5.20
C LEU A 795 -24.22 -11.36 -5.34
N ALA A 796 -24.65 -12.61 -5.10
CA ALA A 796 -26.07 -12.97 -5.14
C ALA A 796 -26.90 -12.22 -4.08
N ASP A 797 -26.38 -12.05 -2.85
CA ASP A 797 -27.02 -11.27 -1.78
C ASP A 797 -27.20 -9.80 -2.18
N ARG A 798 -26.17 -9.20 -2.80
CA ARG A 798 -26.23 -7.83 -3.33
C ARG A 798 -27.24 -7.74 -4.47
N THR A 799 -27.27 -8.72 -5.37
CA THR A 799 -28.29 -8.82 -6.43
C THR A 799 -29.69 -8.93 -5.85
N ALA A 800 -29.92 -9.76 -4.83
CA ALA A 800 -31.21 -9.87 -4.12
C ALA A 800 -31.66 -8.52 -3.55
N SER A 801 -30.73 -7.81 -2.89
CA SER A 801 -30.97 -6.50 -2.29
C SER A 801 -31.34 -5.45 -3.32
N LEU A 802 -30.68 -5.47 -4.47
CA LEU A 802 -30.93 -4.56 -5.59
C LEU A 802 -32.28 -4.85 -6.27
N ILE A 803 -32.63 -6.12 -6.45
CA ILE A 803 -33.94 -6.55 -6.95
C ILE A 803 -35.05 -6.06 -6.02
N ALA A 804 -34.91 -6.27 -4.71
CA ALA A 804 -35.85 -5.79 -3.70
C ALA A 804 -36.06 -4.26 -3.78
N LEU A 805 -34.96 -3.52 -3.91
CA LEU A 805 -34.97 -2.06 -4.03
C LEU A 805 -35.71 -1.60 -5.29
N ASN A 806 -35.42 -2.20 -6.43
CA ASN A 806 -36.01 -1.83 -7.71
C ASN A 806 -37.47 -2.29 -7.84
N LEU A 807 -37.84 -3.45 -7.28
CA LEU A 807 -39.25 -3.86 -7.20
C LEU A 807 -40.05 -2.87 -6.35
N THR A 808 -39.49 -2.45 -5.20
CA THR A 808 -40.10 -1.40 -4.38
C THR A 808 -40.25 -0.09 -5.18
N ASN A 809 -39.19 0.31 -5.90
CA ASN A 809 -39.20 1.50 -6.76
C ASN A 809 -40.33 1.43 -7.80
N LYS A 810 -40.50 0.29 -8.46
CA LYS A 810 -41.51 0.10 -9.50
C LYS A 810 -42.92 0.00 -8.94
N LYS A 811 -43.16 -0.86 -7.94
CA LYS A 811 -44.48 -1.06 -7.30
C LYS A 811 -45.03 0.23 -6.72
N GLN A 812 -44.17 1.03 -6.09
CA GLN A 812 -44.56 2.28 -5.44
C GLN A 812 -44.41 3.50 -6.35
N GLN A 813 -44.04 3.32 -7.63
CA GLN A 813 -43.85 4.38 -8.62
C GLN A 813 -42.92 5.49 -8.10
N VAL A 814 -41.80 5.12 -7.49
CA VAL A 814 -40.85 6.07 -6.89
C VAL A 814 -40.09 6.82 -7.98
N GLY A 815 -39.67 6.15 -9.06
CA GLY A 815 -38.99 6.75 -10.20
C GLY A 815 -39.72 7.96 -10.81
N SER A 816 -41.05 7.89 -10.83
CA SER A 816 -41.92 8.95 -11.38
C SER A 816 -42.19 10.13 -10.42
N ALA A 817 -41.58 10.15 -9.23
CA ALA A 817 -41.78 11.20 -8.22
C ALA A 817 -41.14 12.56 -8.54
N GLY A 818 -40.65 12.76 -9.78
CA GLY A 818 -40.01 13.99 -10.24
C GLY A 818 -38.48 13.92 -10.11
N ASN A 819 -37.87 14.94 -9.49
CA ASN A 819 -36.41 15.04 -9.40
C ASN A 819 -35.80 14.06 -8.37
N ARG A 820 -34.47 13.92 -8.40
CA ARG A 820 -33.70 13.02 -7.51
C ARG A 820 -34.11 13.10 -6.03
N ALA A 821 -34.16 14.31 -5.47
CA ALA A 821 -34.46 14.49 -4.04
C ALA A 821 -35.87 14.03 -3.66
N ALA A 822 -36.83 14.17 -4.57
CA ALA A 822 -38.18 13.66 -4.37
C ALA A 822 -38.23 12.12 -4.38
N ARG A 823 -37.45 11.47 -5.27
CA ARG A 823 -37.29 10.00 -5.28
C ARG A 823 -36.70 9.49 -3.97
N GLU A 824 -35.64 10.13 -3.49
CA GLU A 824 -34.98 9.78 -2.22
C GLU A 824 -35.92 9.91 -1.02
N LYS A 825 -36.64 11.04 -0.94
CA LYS A 825 -37.61 11.26 0.13
C LYS A 825 -38.74 10.24 0.12
N LYS A 826 -39.23 9.87 -1.07
CA LYS A 826 -40.30 8.88 -1.20
C LYS A 826 -39.82 7.49 -0.82
N MET A 827 -38.63 7.08 -1.29
CA MET A 827 -38.05 5.77 -0.99
C MET A 827 -37.77 5.59 0.50
N ALA A 828 -37.25 6.61 1.18
CA ALA A 828 -36.92 6.54 2.61
C ALA A 828 -38.12 6.27 3.53
N GLY A 829 -39.35 6.54 3.07
CA GLY A 829 -40.59 6.27 3.80
C GLY A 829 -41.19 4.89 3.55
N LEU A 830 -40.59 4.07 2.69
CA LEU A 830 -41.12 2.78 2.26
C LEU A 830 -40.37 1.62 2.93
N THR A 831 -41.09 0.54 3.20
CA THR A 831 -40.49 -0.74 3.55
C THR A 831 -40.12 -1.47 2.26
N LEU A 832 -38.87 -1.91 2.13
CA LEU A 832 -38.44 -2.67 0.96
C LEU A 832 -39.21 -3.99 0.84
N GLU A 833 -39.42 -4.42 -0.40
CA GLU A 833 -39.87 -5.77 -0.71
C GLU A 833 -38.97 -6.79 0.01
N ASN A 834 -39.58 -7.71 0.76
CA ASN A 834 -38.82 -8.72 1.49
C ASN A 834 -38.67 -9.97 0.62
N MET A 835 -37.46 -10.22 0.13
CA MET A 835 -37.11 -11.38 -0.69
C MET A 835 -37.39 -12.72 0.01
N GLU A 836 -37.41 -12.77 1.35
CA GLU A 836 -37.75 -13.97 2.12
C GLU A 836 -39.22 -14.39 1.95
N LYS A 837 -40.10 -13.45 1.59
CA LYS A 837 -41.52 -13.76 1.37
C LYS A 837 -41.74 -14.51 0.07
N TYR A 838 -40.80 -14.45 -0.87
CA TYR A 838 -40.89 -15.12 -2.16
C TYR A 838 -40.39 -16.56 -2.04
N GLN A 839 -41.34 -17.47 -1.81
CA GLN A 839 -41.05 -18.90 -1.67
C GLN A 839 -40.96 -19.54 -3.05
N THR A 840 -40.08 -20.53 -3.14
CA THR A 840 -39.75 -21.20 -4.42
C THR A 840 -40.14 -22.67 -4.40
N ASP A 841 -40.22 -23.28 -3.21
CA ASP A 841 -40.58 -24.67 -3.02
C ASP A 841 -41.67 -24.80 -1.94
N PHE A 842 -42.50 -25.84 -2.04
CA PHE A 842 -43.36 -26.30 -0.97
C PHE A 842 -43.58 -27.82 -1.02
N GLN A 843 -43.98 -28.36 0.13
CA GLN A 843 -44.42 -29.73 0.29
C GLN A 843 -45.92 -29.71 0.54
N LEU A 844 -46.66 -30.49 -0.24
CA LEU A 844 -48.08 -30.71 -0.07
C LEU A 844 -48.31 -32.14 0.43
N THR A 845 -48.93 -32.29 1.61
CA THR A 845 -49.30 -33.60 2.15
C THR A 845 -50.81 -33.66 2.31
N THR A 846 -51.43 -34.64 1.66
CA THR A 846 -52.88 -34.89 1.77
C THR A 846 -53.09 -36.23 2.44
N THR A 847 -53.92 -36.22 3.48
CA THR A 847 -54.31 -37.40 4.23
C THR A 847 -55.79 -37.66 4.01
N VAL A 848 -56.10 -38.89 3.57
CA VAL A 848 -57.47 -39.35 3.37
C VAL A 848 -57.72 -40.60 4.21
N ASP A 849 -58.72 -40.53 5.09
CA ASP A 849 -59.22 -41.70 5.80
C ASP A 849 -60.21 -42.49 4.93
N MET A 850 -59.67 -43.37 4.10
CA MET A 850 -60.48 -44.22 3.23
C MET A 850 -61.24 -45.27 4.03
N ARG A 851 -62.57 -45.35 3.83
CA ARG A 851 -63.36 -46.50 4.30
C ARG A 851 -63.24 -47.70 3.35
N MET A 852 -62.88 -48.85 3.92
CA MET A 852 -62.87 -50.12 3.21
C MET A 852 -64.30 -50.54 2.82
N LEU A 853 -64.53 -51.02 1.60
CA LEU A 853 -65.87 -51.42 1.15
C LEU A 853 -66.23 -52.78 1.72
N PHE A 854 -65.34 -53.76 1.56
CA PHE A 854 -65.57 -55.14 1.97
C PHE A 854 -65.14 -55.35 3.43
N LEU A 855 -63.96 -54.88 3.80
CA LEU A 855 -63.44 -55.07 5.16
C LEU A 855 -64.20 -54.28 6.23
N SER A 856 -64.94 -53.22 5.89
CA SER A 856 -65.79 -52.51 6.85
C SER A 856 -67.19 -53.12 7.05
N MET A 857 -67.54 -54.17 6.28
CA MET A 857 -68.85 -54.81 6.39
C MET A 857 -69.02 -55.55 7.72
N PRO A 858 -70.26 -55.67 8.26
CA PRO A 858 -70.51 -56.28 9.56
C PRO A 858 -69.94 -57.70 9.72
N PHE A 859 -69.90 -58.50 8.65
CA PHE A 859 -69.34 -59.86 8.72
C PHE A 859 -67.81 -59.86 8.81
N ALA A 860 -67.11 -59.00 8.07
CA ALA A 860 -65.65 -58.88 8.12
C ALA A 860 -65.19 -58.34 9.49
N GLN A 861 -66.00 -57.46 10.08
CA GLN A 861 -65.77 -56.86 11.39
C GLN A 861 -65.98 -57.81 12.58
N ARG A 862 -66.49 -59.03 12.36
CA ARG A 862 -66.49 -60.09 13.39
C ARG A 862 -65.08 -60.64 13.66
N GLY A 863 -64.15 -60.42 12.72
CA GLY A 863 -62.77 -60.87 12.81
C GLY A 863 -62.60 -62.39 12.74
N VAL A 864 -61.35 -62.83 12.68
CA VAL A 864 -60.99 -64.26 12.75
C VAL A 864 -60.00 -64.43 13.89
N LYS A 865 -60.30 -65.30 14.87
CA LYS A 865 -59.47 -65.54 16.07
C LYS A 865 -59.09 -64.25 16.83
N GLY A 866 -60.05 -63.32 16.97
CA GLY A 866 -59.85 -62.06 17.70
C GLY A 866 -59.16 -60.95 16.90
N VAL A 867 -58.71 -61.21 15.67
CA VAL A 867 -58.13 -60.18 14.79
C VAL A 867 -59.22 -59.60 13.90
N VAL A 868 -59.49 -58.31 14.06
CA VAL A 868 -60.50 -57.56 13.30
C VAL A 868 -59.81 -56.72 12.23
N PRO A 869 -60.20 -56.81 10.95
CA PRO A 869 -59.62 -55.99 9.90
C PRO A 869 -60.00 -54.51 10.09
N PRO A 870 -59.16 -53.57 9.65
CA PRO A 870 -59.43 -52.15 9.83
C PRO A 870 -60.67 -51.71 9.01
N LYS A 871 -61.54 -50.91 9.64
CA LYS A 871 -62.70 -50.29 8.94
C LYS A 871 -62.28 -49.19 7.98
N THR A 872 -61.22 -48.47 8.34
CA THR A 872 -60.64 -47.36 7.59
C THR A 872 -59.15 -47.58 7.44
N LYS A 873 -58.59 -47.05 6.35
CA LYS A 873 -57.16 -47.01 6.12
C LYS A 873 -56.77 -45.59 5.75
N GLU A 874 -55.89 -45.04 6.56
CA GLU A 874 -55.25 -43.77 6.28
C GLU A 874 -54.35 -43.93 5.05
N ILE A 875 -54.57 -43.06 4.06
CA ILE A 875 -53.76 -42.93 2.85
C ILE A 875 -53.12 -41.55 2.92
N ILE A 876 -51.79 -41.52 3.03
CA ILE A 876 -50.99 -40.29 3.04
C ILE A 876 -50.27 -40.19 1.71
N VAL A 877 -50.43 -39.05 1.03
CA VAL A 877 -49.72 -38.73 -0.21
C VAL A 877 -49.01 -37.40 -0.04
N THR A 878 -47.69 -37.41 -0.22
CA THR A 878 -46.83 -36.23 -0.14
C THR A 878 -46.21 -35.96 -1.49
N ASP A 879 -46.36 -34.73 -1.97
CA ASP A 879 -45.73 -34.23 -3.18
C ASP A 879 -44.84 -33.02 -2.86
N TYR A 880 -43.66 -32.99 -3.48
CA TYR A 880 -42.75 -31.85 -3.44
C TYR A 880 -42.83 -31.11 -4.77
N ARG A 881 -42.96 -29.78 -4.74
CA ARG A 881 -43.06 -28.92 -5.92
C ARG A 881 -42.34 -27.60 -5.71
N GLY A 882 -41.80 -27.06 -6.79
CA GLY A 882 -41.09 -25.79 -6.83
C GLY A 882 -40.72 -25.40 -8.25
N TYR A 883 -40.14 -24.21 -8.40
CA TYR A 883 -39.71 -23.65 -9.69
C TYR A 883 -38.37 -24.20 -10.19
#